data_AF-A0A5C7RAF8-F1
#
_entry.id   AF-A0A5C7RAF8-F1
#
_cell.length_a   1.000
_cell.length_b   1.000
_cell.length_c   1.000
_cell.angle_alpha   90.00
_cell.angle_beta   90.00
_cell.angle_gamma   90.00
#
_symmetry.space_group_name_H-M   'P 1'
#
loop_
_entity.id
_entity.type
_entity.pdbx_description
1 polymer ?
#
loop_
_entity_poly.entity_id
_entity_poly.type
_entity_poly.pdbx_seq_one_letter_code
_entity_poly.pdbx_strand_id
1 'polypeptide(L)'
;ATDIDIELLRGTTKVGSGTHHIGVDVTTFDDARYIKITRRVTGATTAKRYSVEVNYPSQLPILERRIPLGFFRKGFEENWNQHPYLSFRLDGEYFTINFDQQFAQLYGLENPTKIKLYDVFQDINSTSIRFGAGAGPNPLAPLQSGESPYFSLSVTCEAGGADEIDLPDPLTTINLPNIINMEFRFYLVAIGGQLEYMAKVSSPLINALPTSVSIAGYDVEVRPRVIREIESGLNKLQRGGATTSRFGGFLGPWLIGERREVASISYDRSRDQIVVQYVGPLPPPSEDLVLSDGADRGGAPLPPELIAAPRMFDTPMEIRLPPRGVSGDPLSRQRWYAADAGEMPSKFDHVVVLMMENRSFDQVLGYLSRDQGRTDVDGLPPPGSPAAIPVFNDYGGRRYEPRRITDTSWFGYNVAGPGHEHEHVVSQIADNMAHFVSNFAKRMGDVPERLQRIMDYYGPDALPAYAAMASQFGICDRWFCSHVGPTWPNRFITFSGDLNRDGEGEPELNQPHLSRMTPIETTTFFDHLSDRNVSWRCFEHGYSFIRLYTKYTFDMDKVVGFNDPARGFLAAARSGTLPAVSFIEPDYVDLPPGNDDHPPADMADGQRLVATVAKALLESPQWERTLFIVTYDEHGGFYDHVVPPETHPLMGSPLFRQLGPRVPALVMSPYVPAGSVSHQIYDHTTIAATILRRFCAPRLPKLSLRADNANDLRSMLTLQTPRRAAEFARTIQRLNVITAVARRERMRARKIAVSGERDDFHGALYFSRMITGSAP
;
A
#
# COMPACT_ATOMS: atom_id res chain seq x y z
N ALA A 1 20.84 -37.86 -6.60
CA ALA A 1 20.73 -37.96 -5.13
C ALA A 1 22.06 -38.44 -4.60
N THR A 2 22.75 -37.62 -3.82
CA THR A 2 24.00 -38.00 -3.16
C THR A 2 23.78 -37.78 -1.69
N ASP A 3 23.90 -38.83 -0.90
CA ASP A 3 23.97 -38.73 0.54
C ASP A 3 25.14 -37.84 0.94
N ILE A 4 24.86 -36.83 1.75
CA ILE A 4 25.89 -35.98 2.34
C ILE A 4 25.92 -36.30 3.83
N ASP A 5 27.07 -36.79 4.29
CA ASP A 5 27.35 -36.95 5.71
C ASP A 5 27.69 -35.59 6.31
N ILE A 6 26.90 -35.19 7.32
CA ILE A 6 27.08 -33.95 8.06
C ILE A 6 27.51 -34.30 9.48
N GLU A 7 28.61 -33.71 9.93
CA GLU A 7 29.08 -33.82 11.31
C GLU A 7 28.90 -32.49 12.02
N LEU A 8 28.26 -32.52 13.19
CA LEU A 8 28.12 -31.37 14.06
C LEU A 8 29.30 -31.35 15.04
N LEU A 9 30.07 -30.26 15.00
CA LEU A 9 31.23 -30.08 15.87
C LEU A 9 30.97 -28.96 16.87
N ARG A 10 31.38 -29.18 18.13
CA ARG A 10 31.57 -28.12 19.13
C ARG A 10 33.08 -27.96 19.29
N GLY A 11 33.63 -26.89 18.70
CA GLY A 11 35.09 -26.77 18.54
C GLY A 11 35.64 -27.81 17.56
N THR A 12 36.66 -28.57 17.95
CA THR A 12 37.18 -29.71 17.17
C THR A 12 36.51 -31.04 17.51
N THR A 13 35.61 -31.05 18.50
CA THR A 13 35.04 -32.29 19.04
C THR A 13 33.69 -32.56 18.41
N LYS A 14 33.53 -33.76 17.85
CA LYS A 14 32.30 -34.23 17.23
C LYS A 14 31.24 -34.48 18.30
N VAL A 15 30.15 -33.73 18.22
CA VAL A 15 29.01 -33.81 19.15
C VAL A 15 27.76 -34.41 18.52
N GLY A 16 27.77 -34.63 17.21
CA GLY A 16 26.75 -35.41 16.50
C GLY A 16 27.14 -35.72 15.05
N SER A 17 26.52 -36.72 14.45
CA SER A 17 26.58 -36.94 13.00
C SER A 17 25.30 -37.54 12.49
N GLY A 18 24.95 -37.21 11.24
CA GLY A 18 23.91 -37.85 10.48
C GLY A 18 24.20 -37.79 8.98
N THR A 19 23.63 -38.74 8.25
CA THR A 19 23.60 -38.73 6.79
C THR A 19 22.26 -38.13 6.37
N HIS A 20 22.26 -37.19 5.41
CA HIS A 20 21.02 -36.63 4.89
C HIS A 20 20.93 -36.72 3.36
N HIS A 21 19.76 -37.16 2.91
CA HIS A 21 19.20 -36.91 1.59
C HIS A 21 18.44 -35.57 1.63
N ILE A 22 18.73 -34.66 0.70
CA ILE A 22 18.11 -33.32 0.71
C ILE A 22 16.66 -33.41 0.17
N GLY A 23 15.70 -33.40 1.09
CA GLY A 23 14.42 -32.70 0.98
C GLY A 23 14.39 -31.63 2.06
N VAL A 24 13.95 -30.41 1.73
CA VAL A 24 14.09 -29.23 2.61
C VAL A 24 12.82 -28.99 3.41
N ASP A 25 12.93 -29.02 4.74
CA ASP A 25 12.02 -28.35 5.68
C ASP A 25 12.86 -27.74 6.81
N VAL A 26 12.61 -26.47 7.15
CA VAL A 26 13.46 -25.66 8.04
C VAL A 26 12.76 -25.41 9.38
N THR A 27 13.44 -25.71 10.49
CA THR A 27 13.14 -25.18 11.83
C THR A 27 14.40 -24.56 12.44
N THR A 28 14.24 -23.40 13.07
CA THR A 28 15.31 -22.48 13.54
C THR A 28 15.84 -22.81 14.93
N PHE A 29 17.17 -22.65 15.16
CA PHE A 29 17.78 -22.21 16.44
C PHE A 29 19.24 -21.71 16.27
N ASP A 30 19.45 -20.52 16.85
CA ASP A 30 20.59 -19.79 17.44
C ASP A 30 22.07 -20.01 17.01
N ASP A 31 22.71 -18.84 16.89
CA ASP A 31 24.13 -18.44 16.98
C ASP A 31 25.16 -19.10 16.05
N ALA A 32 25.44 -18.36 14.97
CA ALA A 32 26.57 -18.41 14.03
C ALA A 32 27.20 -19.79 13.73
N ARG A 33 26.89 -20.33 12.54
CA ARG A 33 27.42 -21.60 12.03
C ARG A 33 28.42 -21.37 10.90
N TYR A 34 29.55 -22.09 10.95
CA TYR A 34 30.43 -22.27 9.80
C TYR A 34 29.96 -23.49 8.99
N ILE A 35 29.94 -23.37 7.66
CA ILE A 35 29.65 -24.50 6.76
C ILE A 35 30.98 -25.04 6.22
N LYS A 36 31.30 -26.30 6.52
CA LYS A 36 32.43 -27.02 5.89
C LYS A 36 31.88 -27.99 4.85
N ILE A 37 31.91 -27.60 3.59
CA ILE A 37 31.54 -28.47 2.47
C ILE A 37 32.76 -29.29 2.06
N THR A 38 32.70 -30.62 2.13
CA THR A 38 33.76 -31.50 1.62
C THR A 38 33.22 -32.36 0.48
N ARG A 39 33.68 -32.12 -0.75
CA ARG A 39 33.35 -32.97 -1.90
C ARG A 39 34.28 -34.18 -1.90
N ARG A 40 33.77 -35.41 -1.72
CA ARG A 40 34.52 -36.61 -2.12
C ARG A 40 34.42 -36.77 -3.63
N VAL A 41 35.51 -36.53 -4.33
CA VAL A 41 35.71 -37.09 -5.67
C VAL A 41 36.59 -38.32 -5.50
N THR A 42 36.07 -39.48 -5.89
CA THR A 42 36.86 -40.71 -5.96
C THR A 42 37.94 -40.53 -7.03
N GLY A 43 39.17 -40.25 -6.57
CA GLY A 43 40.35 -40.06 -7.41
C GLY A 43 41.06 -38.74 -7.13
N ALA A 44 42.12 -38.79 -6.32
CA ALA A 44 43.11 -37.75 -6.02
C ALA A 44 42.57 -36.37 -5.59
N THR A 45 42.39 -36.18 -4.29
CA THR A 45 42.00 -34.91 -3.66
C THR A 45 43.19 -34.02 -3.32
N THR A 46 43.32 -32.85 -3.96
CA THR A 46 43.78 -31.64 -3.27
C THR A 46 42.56 -30.99 -2.63
N ALA A 47 42.45 -31.07 -1.31
CA ALA A 47 41.40 -30.38 -0.56
C ALA A 47 41.64 -28.87 -0.61
N LYS A 48 40.84 -28.12 -1.38
CA LYS A 48 40.76 -26.66 -1.23
C LYS A 48 39.73 -26.33 -0.16
N ARG A 49 40.14 -25.57 0.87
CA ARG A 49 39.23 -24.91 1.80
C ARG A 49 38.81 -23.58 1.19
N TYR A 50 37.50 -23.35 1.11
CA TYR A 50 36.94 -22.02 0.90
C TYR A 50 36.45 -21.54 2.27
N SER A 51 36.85 -20.34 2.70
CA SER A 51 36.17 -19.64 3.79
C SER A 51 35.31 -18.55 3.20
N VAL A 52 34.00 -18.64 3.43
CA VAL A 52 33.10 -17.52 3.23
C VAL A 52 33.03 -16.83 4.60
N GLU A 53 33.61 -15.65 4.69
CA GLU A 53 33.51 -14.82 5.89
C GLU A 53 32.30 -13.90 5.68
N VAL A 54 31.21 -14.19 6.40
CA VAL A 54 30.04 -13.32 6.42
C VAL A 54 29.98 -12.69 7.81
N ASN A 55 30.32 -11.41 7.89
CA ASN A 55 30.24 -10.64 9.13
C ASN A 55 28.79 -10.24 9.38
N TYR A 56 28.08 -11.03 10.19
CA TYR A 56 26.81 -10.61 10.76
C TYR A 56 27.05 -9.93 12.11
N PRO A 57 26.33 -8.85 12.45
CA PRO A 57 26.29 -8.37 13.82
C PRO A 57 25.74 -9.48 14.73
N SER A 58 26.41 -9.75 15.85
CA SER A 58 26.04 -10.80 16.81
C SER A 58 24.79 -10.49 17.64
N GLN A 59 24.12 -9.37 17.37
CA GLN A 59 22.90 -8.93 18.03
C GLN A 59 21.95 -8.37 16.98
N LEU A 60 20.69 -8.82 17.02
CA LEU A 60 19.63 -8.21 16.22
C LEU A 60 19.45 -6.75 16.65
N PRO A 61 19.29 -5.81 15.72
CA PRO A 61 19.16 -4.40 16.07
C PRO A 61 17.84 -4.17 16.82
N ILE A 62 17.88 -3.40 17.90
CA ILE A 62 16.68 -2.82 18.49
C ILE A 62 16.37 -1.54 17.71
N LEU A 63 15.28 -1.57 16.96
CA LEU A 63 14.76 -0.45 16.20
C LEU A 63 13.68 0.27 17.01
N GLU A 64 13.47 1.55 16.68
CA GLU A 64 12.46 2.39 17.33
C GLU A 64 11.48 2.91 16.28
N ARG A 65 10.18 2.70 16.52
CA ARG A 65 9.09 3.29 15.75
C ARG A 65 8.32 4.28 16.61
N ARG A 66 8.06 5.46 16.04
CA ARG A 66 7.31 6.54 16.68
C ARG A 66 5.99 6.75 15.98
N ILE A 67 4.89 6.70 16.72
CA ILE A 67 3.53 6.87 16.19
C ILE A 67 2.87 8.07 16.89
N PRO A 68 2.47 9.12 16.18
CA PRO A 68 1.74 10.25 16.76
C PRO A 68 0.44 9.80 17.41
N LEU A 69 0.24 10.11 18.69
CA LEU A 69 -0.99 9.77 19.40
C LEU A 69 -2.20 10.53 18.84
N GLY A 70 -1.96 11.73 18.31
CA GLY A 70 -2.95 12.53 17.59
C GLY A 70 -3.54 11.86 16.35
N PHE A 71 -2.83 10.92 15.71
CA PHE A 71 -3.37 10.14 14.58
C PHE A 71 -4.62 9.36 15.00
N PHE A 72 -4.55 8.63 16.13
CA PHE A 72 -5.67 7.86 16.64
C PHE A 72 -6.82 8.75 17.12
N ARG A 73 -6.52 9.86 17.81
CA ARG A 73 -7.55 10.79 18.28
C ARG A 73 -8.36 11.36 17.10
N LYS A 74 -7.67 11.84 16.06
CA LYS A 74 -8.32 12.33 14.83
C LYS A 74 -9.18 11.24 14.20
N GLY A 75 -8.64 10.02 14.08
CA GLY A 75 -9.38 8.89 13.54
C GLY A 75 -10.65 8.58 14.33
N PHE A 76 -10.58 8.54 15.66
CA PHE A 76 -11.75 8.34 16.51
C PHE A 76 -12.78 9.47 16.39
N GLU A 77 -12.34 10.72 16.33
CA GLU A 77 -13.24 11.88 16.17
C GLU A 77 -13.96 11.90 14.83
N GLU A 78 -13.25 11.59 13.75
CA GLU A 78 -13.80 11.64 12.40
C GLU A 78 -14.65 10.41 12.04
N ASN A 79 -14.46 9.28 12.73
CA ASN A 79 -14.99 7.99 12.25
C ASN A 79 -15.76 7.18 13.31
N TRP A 80 -15.57 7.43 14.61
CA TRP A 80 -16.17 6.60 15.67
C TRP A 80 -17.10 7.40 16.57
N ASN A 81 -16.64 8.56 17.00
CA ASN A 81 -17.39 9.42 17.89
C ASN A 81 -18.64 9.92 17.16
N GLN A 82 -19.80 9.85 17.84
CA GLN A 82 -21.11 10.24 17.29
C GLN A 82 -21.74 9.27 16.29
N HIS A 83 -21.15 8.07 16.10
CA HIS A 83 -21.72 7.02 15.26
C HIS A 83 -22.22 5.82 16.10
N PRO A 84 -23.31 5.13 15.69
CA PRO A 84 -23.93 4.06 16.46
C PRO A 84 -23.31 2.67 16.19
N TYR A 85 -21.98 2.55 16.15
CA TYR A 85 -21.31 1.27 15.85
C TYR A 85 -21.38 0.24 16.96
N LEU A 86 -21.65 0.66 18.19
CA LEU A 86 -21.83 -0.25 19.32
C LEU A 86 -22.70 0.39 20.41
N SER A 87 -23.23 -0.46 21.28
CA SER A 87 -23.92 -0.10 22.50
C SER A 87 -23.49 -1.01 23.65
N PHE A 88 -23.56 -0.48 24.87
CA PHE A 88 -23.34 -1.25 26.09
C PHE A 88 -24.63 -1.42 26.85
N ARG A 89 -24.80 -2.60 27.44
CA ARG A 89 -25.87 -2.88 28.40
C ARG A 89 -25.29 -3.64 29.58
N LEU A 90 -25.57 -3.16 30.79
CA LEU A 90 -25.49 -3.98 32.00
C LEU A 90 -26.85 -4.64 32.20
N ASP A 91 -26.91 -5.96 32.21
CA ASP A 91 -28.14 -6.77 32.38
C ASP A 91 -27.89 -7.82 33.47
N GLY A 92 -28.31 -7.51 34.69
CA GLY A 92 -28.12 -8.37 35.87
C GLY A 92 -26.64 -8.69 36.12
N GLU A 93 -26.28 -9.95 35.90
CA GLU A 93 -24.91 -10.45 36.05
C GLU A 93 -24.00 -10.21 34.83
N TYR A 94 -24.38 -9.45 33.80
CA TYR A 94 -23.54 -9.32 32.59
C TYR A 94 -23.30 -7.87 32.13
N PHE A 95 -22.04 -7.54 31.83
CA PHE A 95 -21.68 -6.43 30.95
C PHE A 95 -21.67 -6.91 29.51
N THR A 96 -22.65 -6.44 28.74
CA THR A 96 -22.92 -6.84 27.37
C THR A 96 -22.50 -5.74 26.40
N ILE A 97 -21.70 -6.10 25.41
CA ILE A 97 -21.31 -5.23 24.30
C ILE A 97 -22.08 -5.71 23.06
N ASN A 98 -22.93 -4.84 22.53
CA ASN A 98 -23.58 -5.08 21.25
C ASN A 98 -22.85 -4.25 20.20
N PHE A 99 -22.43 -4.90 19.13
CA PHE A 99 -21.90 -4.22 17.96
C PHE A 99 -23.02 -4.06 16.93
N ASP A 100 -22.92 -3.05 16.06
CA ASP A 100 -23.70 -3.03 14.83
C ASP A 100 -23.54 -4.36 14.09
N GLN A 101 -24.60 -4.86 13.45
CA GLN A 101 -24.59 -6.21 12.89
C GLN A 101 -23.59 -6.35 11.74
N GLN A 102 -23.51 -5.35 10.87
CA GLN A 102 -22.54 -5.35 9.78
C GLN A 102 -21.14 -5.22 10.36
N PHE A 103 -20.94 -4.38 11.38
CA PHE A 103 -19.67 -4.24 12.09
C PHE A 103 -19.25 -5.51 12.85
N ALA A 104 -20.17 -6.29 13.40
CA ALA A 104 -19.85 -7.54 14.08
C ALA A 104 -19.43 -8.63 13.08
N GLN A 105 -20.20 -8.78 12.00
CA GLN A 105 -19.94 -9.71 10.91
C GLN A 105 -18.62 -9.36 10.25
N LEU A 106 -18.61 -8.12 9.71
CA LEU A 106 -17.64 -7.07 9.99
C LEU A 106 -16.42 -7.72 10.55
N TYR A 107 -16.10 -7.55 11.85
CA TYR A 107 -14.90 -7.89 12.65
C TYR A 107 -14.83 -9.28 13.28
N GLY A 108 -15.70 -10.24 12.91
CA GLY A 108 -15.70 -11.58 13.51
C GLY A 108 -15.90 -11.54 15.02
N LEU A 109 -16.62 -10.52 15.51
CA LEU A 109 -16.84 -10.28 16.92
C LEU A 109 -17.98 -11.15 17.42
N GLU A 110 -17.83 -11.73 18.61
CA GLU A 110 -18.95 -12.32 19.31
C GLU A 110 -19.98 -11.21 19.57
N ASN A 111 -21.18 -11.33 19.02
CA ASN A 111 -22.19 -10.30 19.12
C ASN A 111 -23.54 -10.91 19.54
N PRO A 112 -24.01 -10.64 20.78
CA PRO A 112 -23.38 -9.77 21.78
C PRO A 112 -22.18 -10.43 22.49
N THR A 113 -21.14 -9.65 22.79
CA THR A 113 -20.05 -10.08 23.68
C THR A 113 -20.53 -9.92 25.12
N LYS A 114 -20.47 -10.99 25.94
CA LYS A 114 -20.92 -10.97 27.34
C LYS A 114 -19.78 -11.19 28.32
N ILE A 115 -19.64 -10.28 29.29
CA ILE A 115 -18.69 -10.37 30.39
C ILE A 115 -19.47 -10.58 31.68
N LYS A 116 -19.25 -11.72 32.37
CA LYS A 116 -19.93 -12.01 33.64
C LYS A 116 -19.42 -11.11 34.76
N LEU A 117 -20.34 -10.47 35.46
CA LEU A 117 -20.25 -9.68 36.68
C LEU A 117 -21.01 -10.37 37.84
N TYR A 118 -21.18 -9.67 38.96
CA TYR A 118 -22.06 -10.08 40.07
C TYR A 118 -23.49 -9.56 39.86
N ASP A 119 -24.48 -10.22 40.49
CA ASP A 119 -25.91 -9.87 40.49
C ASP A 119 -26.21 -8.61 41.33
N VAL A 120 -25.60 -7.48 40.94
CA VAL A 120 -25.69 -6.19 41.67
C VAL A 120 -26.13 -5.04 40.78
N PHE A 121 -26.16 -5.21 39.45
CA PHE A 121 -26.49 -4.14 38.53
C PHE A 121 -27.87 -4.36 37.91
N GLN A 122 -28.74 -3.36 38.03
CA GLN A 122 -30.00 -3.31 37.29
C GLN A 122 -29.75 -2.98 35.81
N ASP A 123 -30.79 -3.09 34.98
CA ASP A 123 -30.72 -2.78 33.53
C ASP A 123 -30.25 -1.34 33.28
N ILE A 124 -28.98 -1.19 32.89
CA ILE A 124 -28.37 0.11 32.56
C ILE A 124 -27.92 0.08 31.11
N ASN A 125 -28.46 1.02 30.31
CA ASN A 125 -28.13 1.13 28.89
C ASN A 125 -27.23 2.35 28.63
N SER A 126 -26.26 2.19 27.73
CA SER A 126 -25.44 3.32 27.27
C SER A 126 -26.27 4.31 26.45
N THR A 127 -26.15 5.59 26.76
CA THR A 127 -26.73 6.70 25.98
C THR A 127 -25.71 7.39 25.09
N SER A 128 -24.44 7.37 25.47
CA SER A 128 -23.36 7.85 24.59
C SER A 128 -22.07 7.09 24.81
N ILE A 129 -21.32 6.92 23.72
CA ILE A 129 -20.02 6.25 23.71
C ILE A 129 -19.05 7.15 22.97
N ARG A 130 -17.86 7.34 23.55
CA ARG A 130 -16.76 8.07 22.92
C ARG A 130 -15.45 7.32 23.05
N PHE A 131 -14.71 7.28 21.97
CA PHE A 131 -13.34 6.80 21.91
C PHE A 131 -12.36 7.95 22.04
N GLY A 132 -11.21 7.66 22.65
CA GLY A 132 -10.10 8.60 22.81
C GLY A 132 -8.77 7.87 22.89
N ALA A 133 -7.69 8.64 22.85
CA ALA A 133 -6.35 8.15 23.07
C ALA A 133 -5.60 9.11 24.00
N GLY A 134 -4.84 8.57 24.94
CA GLY A 134 -4.12 9.32 25.96
C GLY A 134 -2.86 8.61 26.41
N ALA A 135 -2.24 9.13 27.46
CA ALA A 135 -1.14 8.48 28.15
C ALA A 135 -1.27 8.71 29.65
N GLY A 136 -0.80 7.75 30.44
CA GLY A 136 -0.83 7.83 31.89
C GLY A 136 0.23 6.93 32.52
N PRO A 137 0.30 6.89 33.86
CA PRO A 137 1.27 6.05 34.57
C PRO A 137 1.21 4.59 34.10
N ASN A 138 2.37 4.00 33.78
CA ASN A 138 2.44 2.63 33.30
C ASN A 138 1.84 1.66 34.34
N PRO A 139 0.83 0.85 33.98
CA PRO A 139 0.17 -0.07 34.92
C PRO A 139 1.07 -1.23 35.40
N LEU A 140 2.23 -1.44 34.77
CA LEU A 140 3.24 -2.44 35.17
C LEU A 140 4.30 -1.89 36.13
N ALA A 141 4.16 -0.66 36.64
CA ALA A 141 5.07 -0.12 37.64
C ALA A 141 5.16 -1.04 38.89
N PRO A 142 6.37 -1.28 39.46
CA PRO A 142 7.64 -0.63 39.14
C PRO A 142 8.46 -1.32 38.02
N LEU A 143 7.99 -2.44 37.44
CA LEU A 143 8.74 -3.21 36.44
C LEU A 143 9.03 -2.41 35.18
N GLN A 144 8.12 -1.51 34.81
CA GLN A 144 8.32 -0.54 33.74
C GLN A 144 7.91 0.85 34.26
N SER A 145 8.89 1.75 34.38
CA SER A 145 8.67 3.13 34.83
C SER A 145 8.34 4.07 33.65
N GLY A 146 7.65 5.18 33.93
CA GLY A 146 7.26 6.16 32.91
C GLY A 146 5.77 6.10 32.56
N GLU A 147 5.41 6.73 31.43
CA GLU A 147 4.05 6.74 30.92
C GLU A 147 3.83 5.69 29.83
N SER A 148 2.67 5.05 29.88
CA SER A 148 2.18 4.18 28.80
C SER A 148 1.04 4.86 28.06
N PRO A 149 1.02 4.77 26.72
CA PRO A 149 -0.13 5.21 25.96
C PRO A 149 -1.33 4.28 26.22
N TYR A 150 -2.54 4.82 26.15
CA TYR A 150 -3.77 4.05 26.26
C TYR A 150 -4.80 4.52 25.22
N PHE A 151 -5.66 3.59 24.82
CA PHE A 151 -6.93 3.92 24.18
C PHE A 151 -8.02 3.95 25.25
N SER A 152 -8.91 4.92 25.19
CA SER A 152 -9.99 5.09 26.16
C SER A 152 -11.35 4.95 25.52
N LEU A 153 -12.25 4.29 26.22
CA LEU A 153 -13.66 4.20 25.92
C LEU A 153 -14.42 4.87 27.07
N SER A 154 -15.06 5.99 26.79
CA SER A 154 -15.95 6.69 27.71
C SER A 154 -17.39 6.32 27.39
N VAL A 155 -18.09 5.76 28.37
CA VAL A 155 -19.48 5.34 28.26
C VAL A 155 -20.31 6.13 29.26
N THR A 156 -21.34 6.80 28.76
CA THR A 156 -22.37 7.41 29.58
C THR A 156 -23.60 6.53 29.51
N CYS A 157 -24.19 6.24 30.67
CA CYS A 157 -25.40 5.44 30.79
C CYS A 157 -26.47 6.20 31.57
N GLU A 158 -27.74 5.88 31.29
CA GLU A 158 -28.89 6.28 32.10
C GLU A 158 -29.38 5.09 32.92
N ALA A 159 -29.55 5.31 34.23
CA ALA A 159 -30.17 4.33 35.12
C ALA A 159 -31.68 4.34 34.84
N GLY A 160 -32.25 3.22 34.38
CA GLY A 160 -33.65 3.11 33.94
C GLY A 160 -34.69 3.17 35.07
N GLY A 161 -34.60 4.13 35.99
CA GLY A 161 -35.48 4.29 37.16
C GLY A 161 -35.05 3.51 38.40
N ALA A 162 -33.83 2.97 38.40
CA ALA A 162 -33.20 2.30 39.53
C ALA A 162 -32.50 3.34 40.41
N ASP A 163 -33.15 3.79 41.50
CA ASP A 163 -32.54 4.76 42.40
C ASP A 163 -31.53 4.11 43.36
N GLU A 164 -31.54 2.78 43.51
CA GLU A 164 -30.81 2.04 44.54
C GLU A 164 -30.21 0.71 44.03
N ILE A 165 -28.95 0.43 44.39
CA ILE A 165 -28.31 -0.90 44.29
C ILE A 165 -28.24 -1.53 45.67
N ASP A 166 -28.80 -2.74 45.80
CA ASP A 166 -28.65 -3.60 46.96
C ASP A 166 -27.32 -4.36 46.89
N LEU A 167 -26.42 -4.08 47.84
CA LEU A 167 -25.22 -4.90 48.00
C LEU A 167 -25.57 -6.25 48.66
N PRO A 168 -24.69 -7.27 48.60
CA PRO A 168 -24.91 -8.57 49.25
C PRO A 168 -25.11 -8.54 50.77
N ASP A 169 -24.96 -7.37 51.41
CA ASP A 169 -25.31 -7.10 52.80
C ASP A 169 -26.63 -6.28 52.85
N PRO A 170 -27.69 -6.78 53.51
CA PRO A 170 -29.01 -6.15 53.54
C PRO A 170 -29.08 -4.77 54.24
N LEU A 171 -27.94 -4.21 54.68
CA LEU A 171 -27.87 -2.92 55.39
C LEU A 171 -27.17 -1.80 54.61
N THR A 172 -26.64 -2.07 53.41
CA THR A 172 -25.91 -1.06 52.62
C THR A 172 -26.54 -0.87 51.24
N THR A 173 -27.33 0.19 51.10
CA THR A 173 -27.91 0.62 49.83
C THR A 173 -27.08 1.77 49.24
N ILE A 174 -26.78 1.72 47.94
CA ILE A 174 -26.09 2.79 47.24
C ILE A 174 -27.05 3.48 46.29
N ASN A 175 -27.23 4.79 46.48
CA ASN A 175 -28.00 5.62 45.55
C ASN A 175 -27.27 5.75 44.22
N LEU A 176 -27.95 5.39 43.13
CA LEU A 176 -27.43 5.57 41.78
C LEU A 176 -27.69 7.00 41.30
N PRO A 177 -26.67 7.70 40.76
CA PRO A 177 -26.93 8.92 40.01
C PRO A 177 -27.71 8.58 38.72
N ASN A 178 -28.63 9.46 38.32
CA ASN A 178 -29.39 9.31 37.06
C ASN A 178 -28.49 9.09 35.83
N ILE A 179 -27.28 9.65 35.86
CA ILE A 179 -26.27 9.51 34.82
C ILE A 179 -25.02 8.85 35.41
N ILE A 180 -24.63 7.72 34.83
CA ILE A 180 -23.43 6.96 35.21
C ILE A 180 -22.39 7.12 34.12
N ASN A 181 -21.21 7.65 34.47
CA ASN A 181 -20.07 7.73 33.57
C ASN A 181 -19.06 6.63 33.91
N MET A 182 -18.63 5.89 32.90
CA MET A 182 -17.58 4.88 32.99
C MET A 182 -16.49 5.21 31.98
N GLU A 183 -15.24 5.16 32.42
CA GLU A 183 -14.08 5.30 31.54
C GLU A 183 -13.25 4.02 31.64
N PHE A 184 -13.07 3.37 30.49
CA PHE A 184 -12.21 2.20 30.33
C PHE A 184 -10.96 2.61 29.58
N ARG A 185 -9.78 2.42 30.16
CA ARG A 185 -8.48 2.71 29.54
C ARG A 185 -7.75 1.41 29.26
N PHE A 186 -7.37 1.19 28.01
CA PHE A 186 -6.61 0.05 27.53
C PHE A 186 -5.17 0.50 27.29
N TYR A 187 -4.33 0.36 28.32
CA TYR A 187 -2.92 0.75 28.25
C TYR A 187 -2.15 -0.24 27.39
N LEU A 188 -1.44 0.24 26.37
CA LEU A 188 -0.59 -0.60 25.54
C LEU A 188 0.67 -0.98 26.33
N VAL A 189 0.98 -2.27 26.33
CA VAL A 189 2.13 -2.83 27.05
C VAL A 189 2.86 -3.86 26.19
N ALA A 190 4.15 -4.07 26.48
CA ALA A 190 4.98 -5.10 25.88
C ALA A 190 5.21 -6.21 26.90
N ILE A 191 4.69 -7.42 26.64
CA ILE A 191 4.79 -8.58 27.53
C ILE A 191 5.19 -9.80 26.72
N GLY A 192 6.29 -10.46 27.11
CA GLY A 192 6.76 -11.69 26.45
C GLY A 192 7.04 -11.50 24.96
N GLY A 193 7.55 -10.32 24.57
CA GLY A 193 7.84 -9.99 23.17
C GLY A 193 6.62 -9.64 22.33
N GLN A 194 5.42 -9.60 22.90
CA GLN A 194 4.17 -9.29 22.21
C GLN A 194 3.56 -7.97 22.65
N LEU A 195 2.84 -7.34 21.72
CA LEU A 195 1.99 -6.19 22.01
C LEU A 195 0.67 -6.65 22.63
N GLU A 196 0.34 -6.11 23.80
CA GLU A 196 -0.87 -6.42 24.55
C GLU A 196 -1.51 -5.12 25.07
N TYR A 197 -2.72 -5.21 25.63
CA TYR A 197 -3.26 -4.15 26.47
C TYR A 197 -3.54 -4.61 27.90
N MET A 198 -3.52 -3.64 28.81
CA MET A 198 -4.04 -3.76 30.17
C MET A 198 -5.21 -2.80 30.37
N ALA A 199 -6.39 -3.37 30.58
CA ALA A 199 -7.60 -2.62 30.87
C ALA A 199 -7.58 -2.08 32.31
N LYS A 200 -7.99 -0.81 32.45
CA LYS A 200 -8.26 -0.13 33.71
C LYS A 200 -9.62 0.54 33.64
N VAL A 201 -10.42 0.40 34.70
CA VAL A 201 -11.74 1.02 34.78
C VAL A 201 -11.78 2.11 35.84
N SER A 202 -12.41 3.24 35.51
CA SER A 202 -12.74 4.28 36.47
C SER A 202 -14.17 4.75 36.28
N SER A 203 -14.92 4.87 37.38
CA SER A 203 -16.29 5.38 37.37
C SER A 203 -16.61 6.02 38.71
N PRO A 204 -17.35 7.15 38.74
CA PRO A 204 -17.90 7.68 39.98
C PRO A 204 -18.72 6.64 40.77
N LEU A 205 -19.43 5.74 40.08
CA LEU A 205 -20.19 4.66 40.71
C LEU A 205 -19.27 3.66 41.43
N ILE A 206 -18.21 3.20 40.76
CA ILE A 206 -17.23 2.30 41.36
C ILE A 206 -16.54 2.96 42.56
N ASN A 207 -16.27 4.27 42.48
CA ASN A 207 -15.68 5.04 43.58
C ASN A 207 -16.63 5.19 44.79
N ALA A 208 -17.94 5.10 44.57
CA ALA A 208 -18.95 5.15 45.63
C ALA A 208 -19.14 3.80 46.35
N LEU A 209 -18.78 2.66 45.74
CA LEU A 209 -18.82 1.34 46.39
C LEU A 209 -17.94 1.31 47.64
N PRO A 210 -18.35 0.69 48.76
CA PRO A 210 -17.47 0.53 49.92
C PRO A 210 -16.23 -0.32 49.58
N THR A 211 -15.11 -0.03 50.24
CA THR A 211 -13.88 -0.83 50.06
C THR A 211 -14.11 -2.29 50.47
N SER A 212 -14.75 -2.51 51.62
CA SER A 212 -15.18 -3.82 52.12
C SER A 212 -16.51 -3.72 52.85
N VAL A 213 -17.20 -4.85 52.96
CA VAL A 213 -18.44 -5.01 53.73
C VAL A 213 -18.32 -6.27 54.60
N SER A 214 -18.78 -6.23 55.85
CA SER A 214 -18.72 -7.36 56.78
C SER A 214 -19.99 -8.21 56.67
N ILE A 215 -19.88 -9.42 56.11
CA ILE A 215 -20.99 -10.36 55.96
C ILE A 215 -20.77 -11.54 56.89
N ALA A 216 -21.70 -11.76 57.83
CA ALA A 216 -21.63 -12.85 58.81
C ALA A 216 -20.30 -12.94 59.57
N GLY A 217 -19.65 -11.80 59.84
CA GLY A 217 -18.36 -11.71 60.54
C GLY A 217 -17.12 -11.83 59.66
N TYR A 218 -17.27 -11.89 58.33
CA TYR A 218 -16.18 -11.90 57.36
C TYR A 218 -16.14 -10.60 56.56
N ASP A 219 -14.97 -9.96 56.48
CA ASP A 219 -14.75 -8.80 55.61
C ASP A 219 -14.62 -9.25 54.15
N VAL A 220 -15.55 -8.81 53.32
CA VAL A 220 -15.55 -9.05 51.87
C VAL A 220 -15.13 -7.77 51.16
N GLU A 221 -14.02 -7.80 50.43
CA GLU A 221 -13.59 -6.69 49.57
C GLU A 221 -14.57 -6.53 48.39
N VAL A 222 -15.36 -5.46 48.39
CA VAL A 222 -16.38 -5.23 47.36
C VAL A 222 -15.78 -4.44 46.20
N ARG A 223 -15.34 -3.19 46.44
CA ARG A 223 -14.77 -2.33 45.38
C ARG A 223 -13.56 -2.96 44.67
N PRO A 224 -12.52 -3.46 45.36
CA PRO A 224 -11.36 -4.07 44.68
C PRO A 224 -11.73 -5.30 43.84
N ARG A 225 -12.74 -6.06 44.26
CA ARG A 225 -13.21 -7.25 43.55
C ARG A 225 -13.99 -6.89 42.29
N VAL A 226 -14.90 -5.91 42.37
CA VAL A 226 -15.65 -5.41 41.20
C VAL A 226 -14.70 -4.89 40.12
N ILE A 227 -13.71 -4.07 40.50
CA ILE A 227 -12.67 -3.58 39.58
C ILE A 227 -11.94 -4.76 38.93
N ARG A 228 -11.53 -5.75 39.74
CA ARG A 228 -10.77 -6.92 39.26
C ARG A 228 -11.55 -7.76 38.26
N GLU A 229 -12.84 -8.00 38.49
CA GLU A 229 -13.66 -8.80 37.56
C GLU A 229 -13.89 -8.07 36.23
N ILE A 230 -14.17 -6.76 36.27
CA ILE A 230 -14.32 -5.94 35.04
C ILE A 230 -13.00 -5.92 34.26
N GLU A 231 -11.88 -5.58 34.91
CA GLU A 231 -10.57 -5.52 34.26
C GLU A 231 -10.14 -6.90 33.74
N SER A 232 -10.37 -7.98 34.50
CA SER A 232 -10.09 -9.36 34.08
C SER A 232 -10.92 -9.77 32.87
N GLY A 233 -12.22 -9.44 32.86
CA GLY A 233 -13.11 -9.67 31.72
C GLY A 233 -12.65 -8.95 30.47
N LEU A 234 -12.34 -7.66 30.57
CA LEU A 234 -11.83 -6.85 29.46
C LEU A 234 -10.47 -7.35 28.98
N ASN A 235 -9.57 -7.74 29.87
CA ASN A 235 -8.27 -8.32 29.52
C ASN A 235 -8.39 -9.70 28.86
N LYS A 236 -9.47 -10.45 29.09
CA LYS A 236 -9.74 -11.72 28.39
C LYS A 236 -10.20 -11.50 26.95
N LEU A 237 -10.80 -10.36 26.61
CA LEU A 237 -11.24 -10.09 25.24
C LEU A 237 -10.09 -10.12 24.22
N GLN A 238 -8.86 -9.76 24.64
CA GLN A 238 -7.70 -9.89 23.77
C GLN A 238 -7.23 -11.34 23.56
N ARG A 239 -7.73 -12.31 24.34
CA ARG A 239 -7.30 -13.71 24.35
C ARG A 239 -8.50 -14.63 24.13
N GLY A 240 -8.79 -14.96 22.88
CA GLY A 240 -9.90 -15.85 22.52
C GLY A 240 -9.62 -17.34 22.80
N GLY A 241 -9.40 -17.70 24.07
CA GLY A 241 -9.28 -19.08 24.55
C GLY A 241 -7.93 -19.78 24.33
N ALA A 242 -7.01 -19.20 23.55
CA ALA A 242 -5.65 -19.70 23.33
C ALA A 242 -4.60 -18.80 24.02
N THR A 243 -3.34 -19.28 24.11
CA THR A 243 -2.19 -18.56 24.69
C THR A 243 -1.71 -17.35 23.87
N THR A 244 -2.28 -17.10 22.68
CA THR A 244 -1.87 -16.05 21.74
C THR A 244 -2.83 -14.86 21.72
N SER A 245 -2.29 -13.63 21.78
CA SER A 245 -3.06 -12.39 21.73
C SER A 245 -3.68 -12.14 20.35
N ARG A 246 -5.02 -12.02 20.27
CA ARG A 246 -5.73 -11.55 19.07
C ARG A 246 -5.49 -10.06 18.84
N PHE A 247 -5.40 -9.29 19.92
CA PHE A 247 -5.12 -7.85 19.85
C PHE A 247 -3.72 -7.58 19.32
N GLY A 248 -2.70 -8.25 19.87
CA GLY A 248 -1.31 -8.14 19.42
C GLY A 248 -1.11 -8.66 18.00
N GLY A 249 -1.78 -9.75 17.63
CA GLY A 249 -1.75 -10.28 16.26
C GLY A 249 -2.36 -9.32 15.23
N PHE A 250 -3.36 -8.52 15.62
CA PHE A 250 -3.96 -7.51 14.75
C PHE A 250 -3.11 -6.23 14.67
N LEU A 251 -2.74 -5.68 15.82
CA LEU A 251 -2.12 -4.34 15.89
C LEU A 251 -0.60 -4.38 15.67
N GLY A 252 0.08 -5.46 16.04
CA GLY A 252 1.54 -5.62 15.95
C GLY A 252 2.09 -5.51 14.52
N PRO A 253 1.60 -6.31 13.55
CA PRO A 253 2.03 -6.24 12.15
C PRO A 253 1.89 -4.84 11.56
N TRP A 254 0.80 -4.14 11.85
CA TRP A 254 0.60 -2.78 11.37
C TRP A 254 1.57 -1.78 12.02
N LEU A 255 1.81 -1.91 13.32
CA LEU A 255 2.66 -0.99 14.08
C LEU A 255 4.15 -1.19 13.86
N ILE A 256 4.65 -2.38 13.55
CA ILE A 256 6.09 -2.64 13.43
C ILE A 256 6.45 -3.72 12.40
N GLY A 257 5.48 -4.34 11.73
CA GLY A 257 5.68 -5.42 10.77
C GLY A 257 5.58 -6.81 11.35
N GLU A 258 5.47 -7.79 10.47
CA GLU A 258 5.37 -9.21 10.85
C GLU A 258 6.72 -9.74 11.34
N ARG A 259 6.66 -10.68 12.29
CA ARG A 259 7.82 -11.36 12.88
C ARG A 259 8.78 -10.46 13.68
N ARG A 260 8.31 -9.31 14.18
CA ARG A 260 9.08 -8.44 15.08
C ARG A 260 8.70 -8.67 16.54
N GLU A 261 9.70 -8.88 17.39
CA GLU A 261 9.50 -8.96 18.84
C GLU A 261 9.45 -7.54 19.42
N VAL A 262 8.39 -7.23 20.18
CA VAL A 262 8.26 -5.93 20.86
C VAL A 262 9.09 -5.95 22.14
N ALA A 263 10.17 -5.17 22.16
CA ALA A 263 11.04 -5.03 23.32
C ALA A 263 10.43 -4.10 24.38
N SER A 264 9.86 -2.96 23.97
CA SER A 264 9.22 -2.04 24.89
C SER A 264 8.18 -1.15 24.19
N ILE A 265 7.26 -0.60 24.99
CA ILE A 265 6.36 0.46 24.56
C ILE A 265 6.30 1.55 25.63
N SER A 266 6.36 2.80 25.20
CA SER A 266 6.32 3.96 26.08
C SER A 266 5.65 5.14 25.38
N TYR A 267 5.48 6.25 26.10
CA TYR A 267 4.95 7.49 25.56
C TYR A 267 5.93 8.65 25.73
N ASP A 268 6.26 9.31 24.63
CA ASP A 268 7.03 10.55 24.60
C ASP A 268 6.09 11.76 24.63
N ARG A 269 5.87 12.28 25.85
CA ARG A 269 5.02 13.45 26.09
C ARG A 269 5.51 14.72 25.39
N SER A 270 6.80 14.87 25.11
CA SER A 270 7.34 16.08 24.47
C SER A 270 6.94 16.19 23.00
N ARG A 271 6.65 15.06 22.36
CA ARG A 271 6.26 14.96 20.94
C ARG A 271 4.85 14.43 20.73
N ASP A 272 4.13 14.10 21.81
CA ASP A 272 2.81 13.45 21.76
C ASP A 272 2.83 12.17 20.91
N GLN A 273 3.81 11.29 21.17
CA GLN A 273 4.09 10.10 20.38
C GLN A 273 4.16 8.82 21.23
N ILE A 274 3.54 7.75 20.74
CA ILE A 274 3.82 6.37 21.16
C ILE A 274 5.19 5.98 20.63
N VAL A 275 6.02 5.38 21.47
CA VAL A 275 7.35 4.87 21.12
C VAL A 275 7.35 3.36 21.30
N VAL A 276 7.53 2.62 20.21
CA VAL A 276 7.63 1.16 20.19
C VAL A 276 9.06 0.78 19.85
N GLN A 277 9.73 0.06 20.74
CA GLN A 277 11.03 -0.55 20.46
C GLN A 277 10.83 -2.01 20.11
N TYR A 278 11.48 -2.47 19.05
CA TYR A 278 11.30 -3.83 18.54
C TYR A 278 12.59 -4.40 17.97
N VAL A 279 12.68 -5.73 17.98
CA VAL A 279 13.79 -6.47 17.38
C VAL A 279 13.61 -6.47 15.86
N GLY A 280 14.46 -5.71 15.17
CA GLY A 280 14.44 -5.55 13.71
C GLY A 280 14.98 -6.77 12.95
N PRO A 281 14.86 -6.78 11.60
CA PRO A 281 15.49 -7.81 10.78
C PRO A 281 17.01 -7.71 10.90
N LEU A 282 17.72 -8.81 10.60
CA LEU A 282 19.15 -8.74 10.32
C LEU A 282 19.35 -7.76 9.15
N PRO A 283 20.09 -6.66 9.32
CA PRO A 283 20.42 -5.80 8.20
C PRO A 283 21.20 -6.62 7.17
N PRO A 284 21.02 -6.35 5.86
CA PRO A 284 21.84 -7.00 4.85
C PRO A 284 23.33 -6.78 5.17
N PRO A 285 24.20 -7.77 4.88
CA PRO A 285 25.63 -7.64 5.13
C PRO A 285 26.16 -6.37 4.48
N SER A 286 27.03 -5.65 5.20
CA SER A 286 27.49 -4.32 4.81
C SER A 286 28.48 -4.32 3.65
N GLU A 287 28.85 -5.48 3.12
CA GLU A 287 29.82 -5.61 2.03
C GLU A 287 29.38 -6.68 1.02
N ASP A 288 29.77 -6.47 -0.25
CA ASP A 288 29.64 -7.46 -1.31
C ASP A 288 30.23 -8.80 -0.87
N LEU A 289 29.59 -9.91 -1.24
CA LEU A 289 30.11 -11.27 -1.02
C LEU A 289 31.48 -11.42 -1.71
N VAL A 290 32.57 -11.25 -0.96
CA VAL A 290 33.92 -11.49 -1.47
C VAL A 290 34.25 -12.98 -1.34
N LEU A 291 34.17 -13.70 -2.47
CA LEU A 291 34.80 -15.00 -2.60
C LEU A 291 36.31 -14.78 -2.72
N SER A 292 37.06 -14.96 -1.64
CA SER A 292 38.52 -15.07 -1.71
C SER A 292 38.92 -16.55 -1.68
N ASP A 293 39.79 -16.95 -2.59
CA ASP A 293 40.61 -18.12 -2.32
C ASP A 293 41.67 -17.70 -1.30
N GLY A 294 41.88 -18.50 -0.25
CA GLY A 294 42.73 -18.14 0.88
C GLY A 294 44.24 -18.09 0.55
N ALA A 295 44.62 -17.74 -0.67
CA ALA A 295 45.99 -17.76 -1.15
C ALA A 295 46.27 -16.65 -2.16
N ASP A 296 46.02 -15.38 -1.81
CA ASP A 296 46.89 -14.28 -2.28
C ASP A 296 46.67 -13.00 -1.46
N ARG A 297 47.70 -12.60 -0.70
CA ARG A 297 47.84 -11.21 -0.24
C ARG A 297 48.53 -10.42 -1.35
N GLY A 298 47.72 -9.71 -2.13
CA GLY A 298 48.18 -8.63 -3.01
C GLY A 298 48.29 -9.03 -4.49
N GLY A 299 47.46 -8.39 -5.31
CA GLY A 299 47.55 -8.49 -6.76
C GLY A 299 46.33 -7.87 -7.44
N ALA A 300 46.55 -7.11 -8.51
CA ALA A 300 45.59 -6.25 -9.21
C ALA A 300 44.38 -7.00 -9.82
N PRO A 301 43.27 -6.28 -10.14
CA PRO A 301 42.07 -6.90 -10.72
C PRO A 301 42.36 -7.52 -12.09
N LEU A 302 41.92 -8.77 -12.29
CA LEU A 302 41.96 -9.45 -13.59
C LEU A 302 40.65 -9.23 -14.38
N PRO A 303 40.68 -9.33 -15.73
CA PRO A 303 39.73 -8.69 -16.63
C PRO A 303 38.44 -9.51 -16.87
N PRO A 304 37.39 -8.87 -17.42
CA PRO A 304 36.04 -9.43 -17.46
C PRO A 304 35.81 -10.34 -18.68
N GLU A 305 36.36 -11.56 -18.68
CA GLU A 305 36.02 -12.57 -19.69
C GLU A 305 36.03 -13.99 -19.10
N LEU A 306 34.89 -14.45 -18.56
CA LEU A 306 34.46 -15.86 -18.49
C LEU A 306 33.17 -15.99 -17.65
N ILE A 307 32.02 -15.66 -18.24
CA ILE A 307 30.72 -16.16 -17.77
C ILE A 307 30.10 -16.92 -18.94
N ALA A 308 30.24 -18.25 -18.92
CA ALA A 308 29.45 -19.13 -19.76
C ALA A 308 29.18 -20.47 -19.04
N ALA A 309 27.91 -20.59 -18.63
CA ALA A 309 27.08 -21.80 -18.50
C ALA A 309 27.12 -22.63 -17.18
N PRO A 310 25.95 -23.22 -16.82
CA PRO A 310 25.50 -23.44 -15.44
C PRO A 310 25.79 -24.87 -14.93
N ARG A 311 25.54 -25.11 -13.62
CA ARG A 311 24.86 -26.33 -13.09
C ARG A 311 24.81 -26.46 -11.56
N MET A 312 23.62 -26.80 -11.07
CA MET A 312 23.22 -28.04 -10.37
C MET A 312 22.06 -27.78 -9.38
N PHE A 313 21.23 -26.77 -9.66
CA PHE A 313 19.91 -26.56 -9.03
C PHE A 313 18.82 -26.20 -10.06
N ASP A 314 19.04 -26.55 -11.33
CA ASP A 314 17.99 -26.43 -12.34
C ASP A 314 17.12 -27.70 -12.33
N THR A 315 15.86 -27.59 -11.87
CA THR A 315 14.59 -28.06 -12.51
C THR A 315 13.43 -28.22 -11.50
N PRO A 316 12.14 -28.23 -11.90
CA PRO A 316 11.49 -27.70 -13.11
C PRO A 316 10.22 -26.86 -12.80
N MET A 317 10.14 -25.65 -13.34
CA MET A 317 8.86 -25.17 -13.88
C MET A 317 9.03 -25.18 -15.40
N GLU A 318 8.42 -26.16 -16.07
CA GLU A 318 8.24 -26.09 -17.52
C GLU A 318 7.28 -24.94 -17.84
N ILE A 319 7.81 -23.72 -17.89
CA ILE A 319 7.20 -22.66 -18.69
C ILE A 319 7.76 -22.87 -20.09
N ARG A 320 6.89 -23.22 -21.03
CA ARG A 320 7.23 -23.27 -22.47
C ARG A 320 7.80 -21.91 -22.88
N LEU A 321 9.10 -21.88 -23.14
CA LEU A 321 9.72 -20.79 -23.90
C LEU A 321 9.10 -20.75 -25.30
N PRO A 322 8.85 -19.57 -25.89
CA PRO A 322 8.50 -19.48 -27.29
C PRO A 322 9.62 -20.09 -28.15
N PRO A 323 9.30 -20.67 -29.33
CA PRO A 323 10.23 -21.46 -30.11
C PRO A 323 11.48 -20.66 -30.49
N ARG A 324 12.63 -21.28 -30.21
CA ARG A 324 13.98 -20.79 -30.54
C ARG A 324 14.09 -20.49 -32.03
N GLY A 325 14.43 -19.25 -32.34
CA GLY A 325 14.59 -18.80 -33.71
C GLY A 325 15.52 -17.63 -33.96
N VAL A 326 16.40 -17.19 -33.04
CA VAL A 326 17.54 -16.34 -33.43
C VAL A 326 18.72 -16.56 -32.47
N SER A 327 19.83 -17.07 -33.01
CA SER A 327 21.12 -17.17 -32.34
C SER A 327 21.80 -15.79 -32.25
N GLY A 328 22.04 -15.32 -31.04
CA GLY A 328 22.88 -14.16 -30.77
C GLY A 328 22.93 -13.90 -29.26
N ASP A 329 24.12 -13.76 -28.70
CA ASP A 329 24.36 -13.39 -27.30
C ASP A 329 23.52 -12.15 -26.89
N PRO A 330 22.52 -12.28 -25.98
CA PRO A 330 21.53 -11.23 -25.69
C PRO A 330 22.10 -10.01 -24.95
N LEU A 331 23.29 -10.10 -24.35
CA LEU A 331 23.86 -8.99 -23.59
C LEU A 331 24.59 -7.97 -24.49
N SER A 332 24.84 -8.31 -25.75
CA SER A 332 25.78 -7.56 -26.60
C SER A 332 25.15 -6.54 -27.57
N ARG A 333 23.81 -6.44 -27.68
CA ARG A 333 23.19 -5.64 -28.76
C ARG A 333 22.03 -4.70 -28.41
N GLN A 334 21.53 -4.62 -27.19
CA GLN A 334 20.54 -3.60 -26.83
C GLN A 334 21.21 -2.44 -26.11
N ARG A 335 21.23 -1.27 -26.77
CA ARG A 335 21.42 0.02 -26.08
C ARG A 335 20.21 0.22 -25.20
N TRP A 336 20.27 -0.24 -23.96
CA TRP A 336 19.33 0.13 -22.93
C TRP A 336 19.64 1.60 -22.56
N TYR A 337 18.94 2.55 -23.21
CA TYR A 337 19.13 3.99 -23.03
C TYR A 337 18.72 4.40 -21.60
N ALA A 338 19.33 5.37 -20.91
CA ALA A 338 20.18 6.48 -21.37
C ALA A 338 21.58 6.54 -20.73
N ALA A 339 22.56 6.98 -21.52
CA ALA A 339 23.84 7.53 -21.03
C ALA A 339 23.60 8.79 -20.19
N ASP A 340 24.48 9.05 -19.21
CA ASP A 340 24.49 10.21 -18.31
C ASP A 340 23.98 11.49 -18.99
N ALA A 341 22.69 11.78 -18.80
CA ALA A 341 22.01 12.82 -19.56
C ALA A 341 22.34 14.23 -19.01
N GLY A 342 23.09 14.33 -17.91
CA GLY A 342 23.32 15.60 -17.21
C GLY A 342 22.03 16.18 -16.60
N GLU A 343 22.16 17.40 -16.09
CA GLU A 343 21.10 18.10 -15.35
C GLU A 343 19.85 18.36 -16.21
N MET A 344 18.67 18.16 -15.62
CA MET A 344 17.41 18.44 -16.30
C MET A 344 17.22 19.96 -16.48
N PRO A 345 16.69 20.44 -17.63
CA PRO A 345 16.50 21.87 -17.85
C PRO A 345 15.68 22.52 -16.72
N SER A 346 16.14 23.67 -16.23
CA SER A 346 15.46 24.47 -15.19
C SER A 346 14.22 25.20 -15.74
N LYS A 347 13.34 24.49 -16.47
CA LYS A 347 12.11 25.01 -17.09
C LYS A 347 10.90 24.96 -16.16
N PHE A 348 10.96 24.13 -15.12
CA PHE A 348 9.91 23.99 -14.12
C PHE A 348 10.54 23.90 -12.72
N ASP A 349 9.78 24.28 -11.71
CA ASP A 349 10.14 24.19 -10.29
C ASP A 349 9.16 23.30 -9.52
N HIS A 350 8.04 22.92 -10.15
CA HIS A 350 7.00 22.08 -9.58
C HIS A 350 6.72 20.89 -10.51
N VAL A 351 6.77 19.68 -9.97
CA VAL A 351 6.28 18.46 -10.63
C VAL A 351 5.00 18.04 -9.91
N VAL A 352 3.93 17.89 -10.67
CA VAL A 352 2.67 17.33 -10.18
C VAL A 352 2.45 16.00 -10.89
N VAL A 353 2.15 14.96 -10.11
CA VAL A 353 1.86 13.61 -10.64
C VAL A 353 0.48 13.22 -10.16
N LEU A 354 -0.40 12.83 -11.08
CA LEU A 354 -1.65 12.16 -10.80
C LEU A 354 -1.60 10.78 -11.45
N MET A 355 -1.66 9.73 -10.65
CA MET A 355 -1.64 8.34 -11.13
C MET A 355 -2.99 7.67 -10.85
N MET A 356 -3.70 7.37 -11.92
CA MET A 356 -5.04 6.76 -11.95
C MET A 356 -4.94 5.22 -11.95
N GLU A 357 -6.09 4.55 -11.89
CA GLU A 357 -6.31 3.10 -11.92
C GLU A 357 -7.27 2.70 -13.05
N ASN A 358 -7.47 1.42 -13.26
CA ASN A 358 -6.66 0.70 -14.23
C ASN A 358 -7.14 0.80 -15.68
N ARG A 359 -6.35 1.36 -16.60
CA ARG A 359 -6.77 1.53 -18.01
C ARG A 359 -5.61 1.38 -18.99
N SER A 360 -5.87 0.71 -20.11
CA SER A 360 -4.89 0.59 -21.19
C SER A 360 -4.83 1.86 -22.06
N PHE A 361 -3.69 2.07 -22.73
CA PHE A 361 -3.52 3.20 -23.65
C PHE A 361 -4.58 3.18 -24.76
N ASP A 362 -4.76 2.04 -25.42
CA ASP A 362 -5.71 1.90 -26.52
C ASP A 362 -7.17 2.16 -26.11
N GLN A 363 -7.54 1.79 -24.89
CA GLN A 363 -8.89 2.02 -24.39
C GLN A 363 -9.20 3.51 -24.22
N VAL A 364 -8.22 4.31 -23.81
CA VAL A 364 -8.41 5.73 -23.44
C VAL A 364 -8.00 6.69 -24.55
N LEU A 365 -6.87 6.43 -25.22
CA LEU A 365 -6.24 7.31 -26.21
C LEU A 365 -6.08 6.66 -27.59
N GLY A 366 -6.37 5.36 -27.74
CA GLY A 366 -6.28 4.67 -29.03
C GLY A 366 -7.16 5.27 -30.13
N TYR A 367 -8.26 5.93 -29.77
CA TYR A 367 -9.14 6.62 -30.70
C TYR A 367 -8.44 7.75 -31.48
N LEU A 368 -7.32 8.30 -30.99
CA LEU A 368 -6.62 9.39 -31.66
C LEU A 368 -6.16 8.97 -33.06
N SER A 369 -5.63 7.76 -33.20
CA SER A 369 -5.23 7.20 -34.50
C SER A 369 -6.44 6.65 -35.26
N ARG A 370 -7.31 5.91 -34.57
CA ARG A 370 -8.45 5.21 -35.19
C ARG A 370 -9.53 6.13 -35.75
N ASP A 371 -9.97 7.09 -34.93
CA ASP A 371 -11.13 7.95 -35.20
C ASP A 371 -10.73 9.36 -35.65
N GLN A 372 -9.61 9.88 -35.14
CA GLN A 372 -9.13 11.23 -35.49
C GLN A 372 -8.03 11.23 -36.57
N GLY A 373 -7.55 10.06 -37.01
CA GLY A 373 -6.56 9.95 -38.08
C GLY A 373 -5.18 10.52 -37.73
N ARG A 374 -4.82 10.63 -36.44
CA ARG A 374 -3.47 11.00 -36.00
C ARG A 374 -2.49 9.92 -36.42
N THR A 375 -1.68 10.20 -37.44
CA THR A 375 -0.68 9.27 -37.98
C THR A 375 0.63 9.28 -37.20
N ASP A 376 0.79 10.25 -36.29
CA ASP A 376 1.93 10.43 -35.41
C ASP A 376 1.70 9.84 -34.00
N VAL A 377 0.58 9.17 -33.76
CA VAL A 377 0.29 8.45 -32.51
C VAL A 377 0.23 6.96 -32.83
N ASP A 378 0.93 6.13 -32.04
CA ASP A 378 0.85 4.67 -32.09
C ASP A 378 -0.43 4.14 -31.40
N GLY A 379 -1.60 4.63 -31.82
CA GLY A 379 -2.90 4.22 -31.29
C GLY A 379 -3.56 3.11 -32.10
N LEU A 380 -4.79 2.75 -31.74
CA LEU A 380 -5.57 1.75 -32.48
C LEU A 380 -5.62 2.09 -33.98
N PRO A 381 -5.32 1.14 -34.88
CA PRO A 381 -5.35 1.41 -36.30
C PRO A 381 -6.78 1.60 -36.82
N PRO A 382 -6.99 2.37 -37.90
CA PRO A 382 -8.27 2.44 -38.59
C PRO A 382 -8.75 1.06 -39.08
N PRO A 383 -10.07 0.79 -39.07
CA PRO A 383 -10.62 -0.46 -39.62
C PRO A 383 -10.14 -0.71 -41.06
N GLY A 384 -9.63 -1.91 -41.34
CA GLY A 384 -9.19 -2.31 -42.67
C GLY A 384 -7.82 -1.77 -43.13
N SER A 385 -7.05 -1.10 -42.26
CA SER A 385 -5.71 -0.64 -42.64
C SER A 385 -4.70 -1.81 -42.80
N PRO A 386 -3.79 -1.76 -43.79
CA PRO A 386 -2.78 -2.81 -44.00
C PRO A 386 -1.67 -2.82 -42.93
N ALA A 387 -1.62 -1.82 -42.06
CA ALA A 387 -0.71 -1.74 -40.91
C ALA A 387 -1.19 -2.56 -39.70
N ALA A 388 -2.32 -3.26 -39.81
CA ALA A 388 -2.83 -4.10 -38.74
C ALA A 388 -1.94 -5.34 -38.54
N ILE A 389 -1.07 -5.30 -37.53
CA ILE A 389 -1.01 -6.46 -36.61
C ILE A 389 -2.47 -6.80 -36.27
N PRO A 390 -2.90 -8.07 -36.31
CA PRO A 390 -4.29 -8.42 -36.03
C PRO A 390 -4.75 -7.84 -34.68
N VAL A 391 -5.47 -6.71 -34.72
CA VAL A 391 -5.99 -6.02 -33.54
C VAL A 391 -7.33 -6.66 -33.16
N PHE A 392 -7.25 -7.92 -32.76
CA PHE A 392 -8.39 -8.71 -32.36
C PHE A 392 -7.96 -9.83 -31.42
N ASN A 393 -8.94 -10.41 -30.72
CA ASN A 393 -8.78 -11.67 -30.00
C ASN A 393 -9.83 -12.66 -30.54
N ASP A 394 -9.41 -13.88 -30.87
CA ASP A 394 -10.32 -14.95 -31.28
C ASP A 394 -10.61 -15.85 -30.07
N TYR A 395 -11.89 -16.05 -29.74
CA TYR A 395 -12.31 -16.89 -28.61
C TYR A 395 -13.71 -17.46 -28.85
N GLY A 396 -13.93 -18.74 -28.50
CA GLY A 396 -15.24 -19.39 -28.65
C GLY A 396 -15.75 -19.44 -30.10
N GLY A 397 -14.87 -19.45 -31.10
CA GLY A 397 -15.24 -19.38 -32.52
C GLY A 397 -15.70 -17.98 -32.99
N ARG A 398 -15.56 -16.95 -32.16
CA ARG A 398 -15.88 -15.56 -32.45
C ARG A 398 -14.62 -14.69 -32.45
N ARG A 399 -14.60 -13.70 -33.35
CA ARG A 399 -13.61 -12.64 -33.36
C ARG A 399 -14.11 -11.43 -32.57
N TYR A 400 -13.26 -10.91 -31.69
CA TYR A 400 -13.51 -9.70 -30.91
C TYR A 400 -12.54 -8.61 -31.37
N GLU A 401 -13.08 -7.50 -31.88
CA GLU A 401 -12.32 -6.36 -32.39
C GLU A 401 -12.62 -5.10 -31.56
N PRO A 402 -11.72 -4.10 -31.54
CA PRO A 402 -11.99 -2.86 -30.85
C PRO A 402 -13.21 -2.14 -31.38
N ARG A 403 -14.16 -1.87 -30.47
CA ARG A 403 -15.42 -1.20 -30.75
C ARG A 403 -15.57 0.01 -29.85
N ARG A 404 -16.03 1.12 -30.45
CA ARG A 404 -16.24 2.37 -29.71
C ARG A 404 -17.44 2.24 -28.79
N ILE A 405 -17.29 2.71 -27.56
CA ILE A 405 -18.36 2.84 -26.56
C ILE A 405 -18.47 4.26 -26.03
N THR A 406 -19.65 4.61 -25.55
CA THR A 406 -19.94 5.92 -24.92
C THR A 406 -20.30 5.82 -23.46
N ASP A 407 -20.75 4.64 -23.01
CA ASP A 407 -21.10 4.38 -21.61
C ASP A 407 -19.83 4.09 -20.81
N THR A 408 -19.48 5.03 -19.93
CA THR A 408 -18.29 5.01 -19.06
C THR A 408 -18.48 4.15 -17.81
N SER A 409 -19.70 3.70 -17.52
CA SER A 409 -20.00 2.87 -16.36
C SER A 409 -19.59 1.40 -16.55
N TRP A 410 -19.24 0.73 -15.46
CA TRP A 410 -19.06 -0.73 -15.48
C TRP A 410 -20.41 -1.46 -15.37
N PHE A 411 -20.45 -2.77 -15.62
CA PHE A 411 -21.67 -3.59 -15.61
C PHE A 411 -22.44 -3.63 -14.26
N GLY A 412 -21.87 -3.04 -13.22
CA GLY A 412 -22.42 -2.96 -11.87
C GLY A 412 -21.35 -3.30 -10.82
N TYR A 413 -21.61 -2.90 -9.57
CA TYR A 413 -20.67 -3.08 -8.46
C TYR A 413 -20.39 -4.54 -8.09
N ASN A 414 -21.34 -5.44 -8.34
CA ASN A 414 -21.18 -6.87 -8.02
C ASN A 414 -20.48 -7.67 -9.14
N VAL A 415 -19.98 -7.00 -10.18
CA VAL A 415 -19.34 -7.64 -11.33
C VAL A 415 -17.83 -7.43 -11.24
N ALA A 416 -17.10 -8.53 -11.02
CA ALA A 416 -15.65 -8.50 -10.96
C ALA A 416 -15.03 -7.87 -12.22
N GLY A 417 -14.02 -7.02 -12.01
CA GLY A 417 -13.20 -6.49 -13.09
C GLY A 417 -12.40 -7.60 -13.81
N PRO A 418 -11.72 -7.25 -14.92
CA PRO A 418 -10.86 -8.17 -15.63
C PRO A 418 -9.68 -8.65 -14.77
N GLY A 419 -9.13 -9.82 -15.09
CA GLY A 419 -7.97 -10.35 -14.37
C GLY A 419 -6.73 -9.54 -14.70
N HIS A 420 -6.01 -9.10 -13.68
CA HIS A 420 -4.80 -8.26 -13.84
C HIS A 420 -3.66 -8.65 -12.89
N GLU A 421 -3.78 -9.75 -12.15
CA GLU A 421 -2.62 -10.41 -11.52
C GLU A 421 -1.58 -10.83 -12.57
N HIS A 422 -0.33 -10.97 -12.15
CA HIS A 422 0.85 -11.36 -12.92
C HIS A 422 0.57 -12.50 -13.90
N GLU A 423 -0.01 -13.60 -13.44
CA GLU A 423 -0.32 -14.77 -14.27
C GLU A 423 -1.37 -14.45 -15.33
N HIS A 424 -2.32 -13.57 -15.02
CA HIS A 424 -3.28 -13.09 -16.00
C HIS A 424 -2.57 -12.27 -17.06
N VAL A 425 -1.79 -11.26 -16.68
CA VAL A 425 -1.10 -10.35 -17.60
C VAL A 425 -0.13 -11.13 -18.50
N VAL A 426 0.68 -12.03 -17.92
CA VAL A 426 1.57 -12.92 -18.68
C VAL A 426 0.80 -13.72 -19.72
N SER A 427 -0.38 -14.26 -19.36
CA SER A 427 -1.20 -14.99 -20.34
C SER A 427 -1.78 -14.08 -21.41
N GLN A 428 -2.22 -12.85 -21.05
CA GLN A 428 -2.88 -11.90 -21.95
C GLN A 428 -1.94 -11.42 -23.06
N ILE A 429 -0.69 -11.09 -22.69
CA ILE A 429 0.32 -10.56 -23.62
C ILE A 429 0.96 -11.64 -24.50
N ALA A 430 0.76 -12.92 -24.17
CA ALA A 430 1.26 -14.04 -24.96
C ALA A 430 0.70 -14.04 -26.39
N ASP A 431 1.41 -14.71 -27.30
CA ASP A 431 1.08 -14.82 -28.72
C ASP A 431 0.74 -13.48 -29.39
N ASN A 432 1.47 -12.42 -29.01
CA ASN A 432 1.27 -11.04 -29.44
C ASN A 432 -0.09 -10.47 -29.03
N MET A 433 -0.33 -10.38 -27.72
CA MET A 433 -1.52 -9.73 -27.14
C MET A 433 -2.85 -10.46 -27.46
N ALA A 434 -2.83 -11.77 -27.70
CA ALA A 434 -3.97 -12.48 -28.30
C ALA A 434 -5.01 -13.02 -27.30
N HIS A 435 -4.78 -12.90 -25.99
CA HIS A 435 -5.50 -13.70 -24.98
C HIS A 435 -6.24 -12.89 -23.92
N PHE A 436 -6.49 -11.60 -24.13
CA PHE A 436 -7.28 -10.76 -23.22
C PHE A 436 -8.71 -11.27 -23.05
N VAL A 437 -9.39 -11.58 -24.15
CA VAL A 437 -10.76 -12.10 -24.12
C VAL A 437 -10.83 -13.49 -23.49
N SER A 438 -9.93 -14.40 -23.88
CA SER A 438 -9.90 -15.76 -23.34
C SER A 438 -9.54 -15.79 -21.85
N ASN A 439 -8.68 -14.88 -21.40
CA ASN A 439 -8.37 -14.68 -19.99
C ASN A 439 -9.60 -14.18 -19.21
N PHE A 440 -10.30 -13.17 -19.71
CA PHE A 440 -11.48 -12.62 -19.05
C PHE A 440 -12.65 -13.61 -18.97
N ALA A 441 -12.84 -14.43 -20.02
CA ALA A 441 -13.87 -15.47 -20.05
C ALA A 441 -13.74 -16.48 -18.90
N LYS A 442 -12.53 -16.74 -18.40
CA LYS A 442 -12.31 -17.60 -17.23
C LYS A 442 -12.90 -17.02 -15.94
N ARG A 443 -13.03 -15.69 -15.82
CA ARG A 443 -13.62 -15.01 -14.65
C ARG A 443 -15.13 -14.79 -14.81
N MET A 444 -15.59 -14.45 -16.00
CA MET A 444 -16.96 -13.97 -16.23
C MET A 444 -17.89 -14.97 -16.92
N GLY A 445 -17.36 -16.12 -17.35
CA GLY A 445 -18.07 -17.06 -18.24
C GLY A 445 -18.11 -16.57 -19.69
N ASP A 446 -18.64 -17.41 -20.58
CA ASP A 446 -18.67 -17.16 -22.02
C ASP A 446 -19.93 -16.39 -22.45
N VAL A 447 -20.01 -15.11 -22.04
CA VAL A 447 -21.09 -14.19 -22.44
C VAL A 447 -20.52 -13.16 -23.41
N PRO A 448 -20.70 -13.32 -24.74
CA PRO A 448 -19.97 -12.55 -25.74
C PRO A 448 -20.07 -11.02 -25.59
N GLU A 449 -21.25 -10.50 -25.25
CA GLU A 449 -21.46 -9.06 -25.09
C GLU A 449 -20.69 -8.50 -23.89
N ARG A 450 -20.46 -9.31 -22.85
CA ARG A 450 -19.60 -8.94 -21.71
C ARG A 450 -18.14 -9.02 -22.07
N LEU A 451 -17.74 -10.08 -22.78
CA LEU A 451 -16.37 -10.31 -23.21
C LEU A 451 -15.86 -9.20 -24.15
N GLN A 452 -16.74 -8.69 -25.01
CA GLN A 452 -16.44 -7.57 -25.91
C GLN A 452 -15.95 -6.31 -25.17
N ARG A 453 -16.34 -6.10 -23.90
CA ARG A 453 -15.96 -4.92 -23.11
C ARG A 453 -14.45 -4.78 -22.91
N ILE A 454 -13.71 -5.89 -22.94
CA ILE A 454 -12.24 -5.89 -22.80
C ILE A 454 -11.54 -5.28 -24.01
N MET A 455 -12.17 -5.39 -25.18
CA MET A 455 -11.68 -4.84 -26.44
C MET A 455 -12.24 -3.43 -26.72
N ASP A 456 -13.29 -3.01 -26.00
CA ASP A 456 -13.95 -1.74 -26.25
C ASP A 456 -13.06 -0.54 -25.87
N TYR A 457 -13.16 0.56 -26.63
CA TYR A 457 -12.42 1.80 -26.40
C TYR A 457 -13.36 3.02 -26.38
N TYR A 458 -12.89 4.10 -25.76
CA TYR A 458 -13.66 5.34 -25.62
C TYR A 458 -13.25 6.39 -26.64
N GLY A 459 -14.22 7.22 -27.04
CA GLY A 459 -14.00 8.39 -27.87
C GLY A 459 -13.94 9.70 -27.06
N PRO A 460 -13.69 10.83 -27.74
CA PRO A 460 -13.51 12.13 -27.09
C PRO A 460 -14.78 12.66 -26.40
N ASP A 461 -15.97 12.19 -26.81
CA ASP A 461 -17.24 12.57 -26.19
C ASP A 461 -17.48 11.87 -24.85
N ALA A 462 -16.93 10.66 -24.69
CA ALA A 462 -17.02 9.88 -23.46
C ALA A 462 -15.94 10.31 -22.45
N LEU A 463 -14.74 10.62 -22.93
CA LEU A 463 -13.60 11.05 -22.11
C LEU A 463 -13.12 12.47 -22.48
N PRO A 464 -13.95 13.50 -22.22
CA PRO A 464 -13.69 14.86 -22.68
C PRO A 464 -12.52 15.55 -21.97
N ALA A 465 -12.14 15.13 -20.75
CA ALA A 465 -10.98 15.69 -20.06
C ALA A 465 -9.69 15.25 -20.77
N TYR A 466 -9.56 13.95 -21.06
CA TYR A 466 -8.43 13.42 -21.82
C TYR A 466 -8.36 14.02 -23.22
N ALA A 467 -9.48 14.15 -23.93
CA ALA A 467 -9.52 14.80 -25.24
C ALA A 467 -9.04 16.26 -25.20
N ALA A 468 -9.44 17.03 -24.17
CA ALA A 468 -9.02 18.41 -24.01
C ALA A 468 -7.51 18.54 -23.72
N MET A 469 -6.92 17.60 -22.99
CA MET A 469 -5.50 17.60 -22.67
C MET A 469 -4.64 17.07 -23.83
N ALA A 470 -5.02 15.95 -24.43
CA ALA A 470 -4.31 15.33 -25.56
C ALA A 470 -4.19 16.28 -26.77
N SER A 471 -5.19 17.14 -26.99
CA SER A 471 -5.13 18.16 -28.05
C SER A 471 -4.26 19.37 -27.72
N GLN A 472 -4.00 19.66 -26.43
CA GLN A 472 -3.29 20.86 -25.98
C GLN A 472 -1.86 20.60 -25.50
N PHE A 473 -1.54 19.35 -25.16
CA PHE A 473 -0.31 18.95 -24.48
C PHE A 473 0.28 17.69 -25.10
N GLY A 474 1.28 17.12 -24.42
CA GLY A 474 2.03 15.98 -24.91
C GLY A 474 1.40 14.64 -24.54
N ILE A 475 1.50 13.68 -25.46
CA ILE A 475 1.12 12.28 -25.27
C ILE A 475 2.40 11.43 -25.27
N CYS A 476 2.51 10.48 -24.36
CA CYS A 476 3.51 9.42 -24.41
C CYS A 476 2.84 8.13 -24.85
N ASP A 477 3.01 7.72 -26.10
CA ASP A 477 2.35 6.54 -26.68
C ASP A 477 3.11 5.23 -26.47
N ARG A 478 4.22 5.29 -25.73
CA ARG A 478 5.06 4.16 -25.33
C ARG A 478 5.40 4.19 -23.84
N TRP A 479 4.41 4.54 -23.01
CA TRP A 479 4.47 4.38 -21.56
C TRP A 479 3.87 3.03 -21.16
N PHE A 480 4.67 2.15 -20.59
CA PHE A 480 4.30 0.78 -20.24
C PHE A 480 4.18 0.61 -18.73
N CYS A 481 3.40 -0.36 -18.27
CA CYS A 481 3.46 -0.80 -16.87
C CYS A 481 4.89 -1.24 -16.55
N SER A 482 5.44 -0.84 -15.41
CA SER A 482 6.78 -1.27 -15.01
C SER A 482 6.86 -2.78 -14.76
N HIS A 483 5.76 -3.41 -14.35
CA HIS A 483 5.69 -4.84 -14.11
C HIS A 483 4.50 -5.45 -14.85
N VAL A 484 4.66 -6.70 -15.28
CA VAL A 484 3.58 -7.54 -15.81
C VAL A 484 2.73 -8.02 -14.65
N GLY A 485 1.87 -7.16 -14.10
CA GLY A 485 1.07 -7.49 -12.93
C GLY A 485 0.23 -6.31 -12.45
N PRO A 486 -0.36 -6.44 -11.26
CA PRO A 486 -1.41 -5.55 -10.79
C PRO A 486 -0.86 -4.23 -10.21
N THR A 487 -1.77 -3.44 -9.64
CA THR A 487 -1.53 -2.14 -9.02
C THR A 487 -0.33 -2.10 -8.08
N TRP A 488 -0.31 -2.97 -7.07
CA TRP A 488 0.63 -2.86 -5.95
C TRP A 488 2.10 -2.90 -6.39
N PRO A 489 2.57 -3.92 -7.13
CA PRO A 489 3.92 -3.93 -7.68
C PRO A 489 4.25 -2.67 -8.51
N ASN A 490 3.34 -2.20 -9.36
CA ASN A 490 3.57 -1.01 -10.19
C ASN A 490 3.64 0.28 -9.38
N ARG A 491 2.81 0.43 -8.34
CA ARG A 491 2.86 1.54 -7.37
C ARG A 491 4.16 1.51 -6.56
N PHE A 492 4.61 0.33 -6.14
CA PHE A 492 5.90 0.19 -5.45
C PHE A 492 7.07 0.63 -6.34
N ILE A 493 7.13 0.11 -7.57
CA ILE A 493 8.18 0.49 -8.53
C ILE A 493 8.14 2.00 -8.83
N THR A 494 6.96 2.62 -8.83
CA THR A 494 6.84 4.08 -9.01
C THR A 494 7.61 4.85 -7.94
N PHE A 495 7.53 4.42 -6.67
CA PHE A 495 8.16 5.11 -5.55
C PHE A 495 9.61 4.68 -5.28
N SER A 496 9.89 3.38 -5.34
CA SER A 496 11.19 2.79 -4.97
C SER A 496 12.06 2.45 -6.17
N GLY A 497 11.54 2.53 -7.39
CA GLY A 497 12.22 2.06 -8.59
C GLY A 497 12.34 0.54 -8.71
N ASP A 498 11.83 -0.23 -7.75
CA ASP A 498 12.00 -1.69 -7.70
C ASP A 498 10.75 -2.40 -7.16
N LEU A 499 10.69 -3.72 -7.35
CA LEU A 499 9.67 -4.56 -6.71
C LEU A 499 9.87 -4.56 -5.19
N ASN A 500 8.76 -4.63 -4.45
CA ASN A 500 8.82 -4.88 -3.03
C ASN A 500 9.14 -6.36 -2.74
N ARG A 501 9.61 -6.64 -1.52
CA ARG A 501 9.78 -7.99 -1.00
C ARG A 501 8.84 -8.21 0.16
N ASP A 502 8.30 -9.43 0.24
CA ASP A 502 7.45 -9.83 1.36
C ASP A 502 8.29 -10.10 2.63
N GLY A 503 7.61 -10.51 3.72
CA GLY A 503 8.25 -10.85 4.99
C GLY A 503 9.19 -12.06 4.95
N GLU A 504 9.21 -12.82 3.86
CA GLU A 504 10.13 -13.94 3.59
C GLU A 504 11.29 -13.54 2.67
N GLY A 505 11.24 -12.31 2.14
CA GLY A 505 12.24 -11.77 1.23
C GLY A 505 11.95 -12.07 -0.24
N GLU A 506 10.81 -12.69 -0.55
CA GLU A 506 10.44 -13.04 -1.92
C GLU A 506 9.84 -11.85 -2.68
N PRO A 507 10.03 -11.76 -4.00
CA PRO A 507 9.43 -10.71 -4.82
C PRO A 507 7.89 -10.70 -4.75
N GLU A 508 7.30 -9.56 -4.43
CA GLU A 508 5.84 -9.37 -4.52
C GLU A 508 5.44 -9.10 -5.98
N LEU A 509 5.08 -10.17 -6.71
CA LEU A 509 4.68 -10.09 -8.12
C LEU A 509 3.21 -9.75 -8.31
N ASN A 510 2.41 -9.93 -7.26
CA ASN A 510 0.96 -9.76 -7.22
C ASN A 510 0.57 -8.89 -6.02
N GLN A 511 -0.72 -8.60 -5.89
CA GLN A 511 -1.23 -8.01 -4.64
C GLN A 511 -0.93 -8.99 -3.49
N PRO A 512 -0.14 -8.60 -2.48
CA PRO A 512 0.21 -9.50 -1.40
C PRO A 512 -1.06 -9.90 -0.65
N HIS A 513 -1.07 -11.14 -0.14
CA HIS A 513 -2.06 -11.51 0.85
C HIS A 513 -1.91 -10.56 2.02
N LEU A 514 -2.95 -9.80 2.23
CA LEU A 514 -2.92 -8.67 3.13
C LEU A 514 -2.55 -9.17 4.56
N SER A 515 -2.99 -10.37 4.99
CA SER A 515 -2.56 -11.08 6.24
C SER A 515 -1.09 -11.42 6.41
N ARG A 516 -0.28 -11.13 5.39
CA ARG A 516 1.16 -11.34 5.32
C ARG A 516 1.90 -10.04 5.03
N MET A 517 1.19 -8.92 5.02
CA MET A 517 1.73 -7.64 4.60
C MET A 517 2.50 -7.01 5.75
N THR A 518 3.71 -6.57 5.43
CA THR A 518 4.56 -5.83 6.36
C THR A 518 4.70 -4.37 5.92
N PRO A 519 4.83 -3.42 6.85
CA PRO A 519 5.20 -2.05 6.52
C PRO A 519 6.48 -2.03 5.68
N ILE A 520 6.42 -1.30 4.55
CA ILE A 520 7.49 -1.30 3.56
C ILE A 520 8.63 -0.40 4.04
N GLU A 521 9.84 -0.95 4.12
CA GLU A 521 11.03 -0.23 4.57
C GLU A 521 11.94 0.21 3.41
N THR A 522 11.58 -0.15 2.17
CA THR A 522 12.35 0.21 0.97
C THR A 522 12.45 1.72 0.80
N THR A 523 13.65 2.19 0.45
CA THR A 523 13.88 3.61 0.16
C THR A 523 13.11 4.04 -1.09
N THR A 524 12.48 5.20 -1.00
CA THR A 524 11.71 5.85 -2.06
C THR A 524 12.44 7.09 -2.57
N PHE A 525 12.04 7.60 -3.74
CA PHE A 525 12.57 8.89 -4.19
C PHE A 525 12.20 10.04 -3.23
N PHE A 526 11.10 9.94 -2.46
CA PHE A 526 10.71 10.93 -1.45
C PHE A 526 11.70 11.03 -0.29
N ASP A 527 12.38 9.93 0.05
CA ASP A 527 13.45 9.93 1.05
C ASP A 527 14.59 10.83 0.59
N HIS A 528 15.02 10.65 -0.65
CA HIS A 528 16.10 11.47 -1.22
C HIS A 528 15.74 12.95 -1.38
N LEU A 529 14.46 13.26 -1.64
CA LEU A 529 13.96 14.64 -1.62
C LEU A 529 14.05 15.23 -0.22
N SER A 530 13.62 14.47 0.79
CA SER A 530 13.67 14.89 2.20
C SER A 530 15.11 15.14 2.66
N ASP A 531 16.04 14.24 2.33
CA ASP A 531 17.46 14.36 2.66
C ASP A 531 18.12 15.61 2.05
N ARG A 532 17.55 16.11 0.95
CA ARG A 532 18.01 17.33 0.24
C ARG A 532 17.18 18.57 0.55
N ASN A 533 16.26 18.49 1.51
CA ASN A 533 15.30 19.57 1.84
C ASN A 533 14.48 20.05 0.64
N VAL A 534 14.21 19.17 -0.33
CA VAL A 534 13.29 19.46 -1.43
C VAL A 534 11.86 19.29 -0.92
N SER A 535 11.04 20.33 -1.08
CA SER A 535 9.66 20.29 -0.61
C SER A 535 8.82 19.31 -1.44
N TRP A 536 8.10 18.43 -0.76
CA TRP A 536 7.19 17.49 -1.40
C TRP A 536 5.98 17.23 -0.51
N ARG A 537 4.88 16.80 -1.14
CA ARG A 537 3.65 16.35 -0.45
C ARG A 537 2.91 15.32 -1.30
N CYS A 538 2.34 14.32 -0.63
CA CYS A 538 1.33 13.44 -1.18
C CYS A 538 -0.06 13.95 -0.78
N PHE A 539 -0.96 14.08 -1.74
CA PHE A 539 -2.34 14.53 -1.56
C PHE A 539 -3.30 13.37 -1.78
N GLU A 540 -4.03 12.97 -0.75
CA GLU A 540 -4.90 11.78 -0.79
C GLU A 540 -6.38 12.16 -0.67
N HIS A 541 -7.26 11.41 -1.34
CA HIS A 541 -8.71 11.58 -1.16
C HIS A 541 -9.26 10.78 0.02
N GLY A 542 -8.59 9.70 0.41
CA GLY A 542 -8.85 8.91 1.62
C GLY A 542 -7.60 8.16 2.08
N TYR A 543 -7.03 7.32 1.22
CA TYR A 543 -5.76 6.63 1.47
C TYR A 543 -4.79 6.78 0.30
N SER A 544 -3.51 6.51 0.54
CA SER A 544 -2.42 6.60 -0.43
C SER A 544 -1.41 5.47 -0.26
N PHE A 545 -0.85 4.96 -1.36
CA PHE A 545 0.12 3.85 -1.30
C PHE A 545 1.39 4.21 -0.51
N ILE A 546 1.73 5.51 -0.43
CA ILE A 546 2.88 5.95 0.37
C ILE A 546 2.71 5.64 1.86
N ARG A 547 1.47 5.53 2.37
CA ARG A 547 1.21 5.16 3.77
C ARG A 547 1.57 3.70 4.10
N LEU A 548 1.78 2.86 3.09
CA LEU A 548 2.32 1.50 3.28
C LEU A 548 3.78 1.50 3.69
N TYR A 549 4.50 2.59 3.39
CA TYR A 549 5.89 2.73 3.76
C TYR A 549 5.99 3.17 5.22
N THR A 550 6.76 2.42 6.02
CA THR A 550 6.88 2.58 7.47
C THR A 550 7.13 4.02 7.90
N LYS A 551 7.95 4.74 7.13
CA LYS A 551 8.34 6.14 7.37
C LYS A 551 7.18 7.13 7.21
N TYR A 552 6.21 6.83 6.36
CA TYR A 552 5.15 7.76 5.96
C TYR A 552 3.76 7.33 6.45
N THR A 553 3.61 6.13 7.00
CA THR A 553 2.33 5.60 7.51
C THR A 553 1.54 6.62 8.34
N PHE A 554 2.24 7.36 9.21
CA PHE A 554 1.65 8.33 10.14
C PHE A 554 2.05 9.78 9.86
N ASP A 555 2.63 10.07 8.70
CA ASP A 555 3.11 11.41 8.39
C ASP A 555 1.95 12.33 7.95
N MET A 556 1.47 13.15 8.88
CA MET A 556 0.35 14.08 8.66
C MET A 556 0.79 15.46 8.10
N ASP A 557 2.09 15.64 7.88
CA ASP A 557 2.67 16.87 7.32
C ASP A 557 2.96 16.71 5.82
N LYS A 558 3.47 15.54 5.45
CA LYS A 558 3.79 15.15 4.06
C LYS A 558 2.64 14.45 3.36
N VAL A 559 1.76 13.76 4.09
CA VAL A 559 0.54 13.16 3.52
C VAL A 559 -0.66 13.95 4.02
N VAL A 560 -1.34 14.64 3.11
CA VAL A 560 -2.39 15.62 3.43
C VAL A 560 -3.63 15.33 2.60
N GLY A 561 -4.81 15.46 3.22
CA GLY A 561 -6.07 15.35 2.51
C GLY A 561 -6.15 16.33 1.33
N PHE A 562 -6.50 15.84 0.15
CA PHE A 562 -6.59 16.60 -1.10
C PHE A 562 -7.47 17.85 -0.96
N ASN A 563 -8.56 17.71 -0.19
CA ASN A 563 -9.56 18.75 0.05
C ASN A 563 -9.32 19.56 1.33
N ASP A 564 -8.19 19.39 2.02
CA ASP A 564 -7.86 20.21 3.21
C ASP A 564 -7.92 21.71 2.81
N PRO A 565 -8.70 22.53 3.54
CA PRO A 565 -8.99 23.91 3.14
C PRO A 565 -7.78 24.84 3.19
N ALA A 566 -6.76 24.49 3.98
CA ALA A 566 -5.55 25.30 4.17
C ALA A 566 -4.33 24.70 3.47
N ARG A 567 -4.18 23.37 3.55
CA ARG A 567 -2.96 22.65 3.13
C ARG A 567 -3.17 21.73 1.92
N GLY A 568 -4.42 21.50 1.50
CA GLY A 568 -4.78 20.59 0.42
C GLY A 568 -4.35 21.10 -0.97
N PHE A 569 -4.41 20.22 -1.97
CA PHE A 569 -3.85 20.50 -3.30
C PHE A 569 -4.50 21.73 -3.95
N LEU A 570 -5.84 21.83 -3.89
CA LEU A 570 -6.57 22.95 -4.49
C LEU A 570 -6.31 24.28 -3.78
N ALA A 571 -6.05 24.25 -2.47
CA ALA A 571 -5.66 25.43 -1.70
C ALA A 571 -4.23 25.86 -2.07
N ALA A 572 -3.31 24.90 -2.18
CA ALA A 572 -1.91 25.14 -2.56
C ALA A 572 -1.79 25.69 -3.99
N ALA A 573 -2.46 25.07 -4.97
CA ALA A 573 -2.46 25.52 -6.36
C ALA A 573 -3.01 26.95 -6.52
N ARG A 574 -4.11 27.25 -5.82
CA ARG A 574 -4.77 28.58 -5.87
C ARG A 574 -3.91 29.68 -5.23
N SER A 575 -3.26 29.37 -4.11
CA SER A 575 -2.44 30.33 -3.37
C SER A 575 -1.01 30.47 -3.92
N GLY A 576 -0.61 29.65 -4.90
CA GLY A 576 0.75 29.66 -5.41
C GLY A 576 1.77 29.09 -4.41
N THR A 577 1.37 28.08 -3.63
CA THR A 577 2.19 27.45 -2.58
C THR A 577 2.43 25.95 -2.82
N LEU A 578 2.33 25.48 -4.08
CA LEU A 578 2.65 24.10 -4.41
C LEU A 578 4.09 23.75 -4.01
N PRO A 579 4.33 22.57 -3.42
CA PRO A 579 5.69 22.07 -3.18
C PRO A 579 6.41 21.78 -4.50
N ALA A 580 7.72 21.54 -4.44
CA ALA A 580 8.50 21.16 -5.61
C ALA A 580 8.00 19.85 -6.23
N VAL A 581 7.50 18.92 -5.41
CA VAL A 581 6.86 17.68 -5.86
C VAL A 581 5.50 17.48 -5.19
N SER A 582 4.45 17.39 -5.99
CA SER A 582 3.08 17.07 -5.56
C SER A 582 2.66 15.73 -6.16
N PHE A 583 2.49 14.71 -5.34
CA PHE A 583 1.92 13.43 -5.77
C PHE A 583 0.45 13.38 -5.37
N ILE A 584 -0.46 13.05 -6.28
CA ILE A 584 -1.90 13.03 -6.04
C ILE A 584 -2.37 11.60 -6.20
N GLU A 585 -3.01 11.11 -5.14
CA GLU A 585 -3.65 9.80 -5.10
C GLU A 585 -5.17 9.99 -5.25
N PRO A 586 -5.81 9.22 -6.15
CA PRO A 586 -7.25 9.28 -6.34
C PRO A 586 -7.99 8.68 -5.13
N ASP A 587 -9.31 8.75 -5.19
CA ASP A 587 -10.20 8.05 -4.27
C ASP A 587 -10.44 6.65 -4.82
N TYR A 588 -9.89 5.63 -4.16
CA TYR A 588 -9.90 4.26 -4.64
C TYR A 588 -11.28 3.60 -4.49
N VAL A 589 -11.75 2.89 -5.51
CA VAL A 589 -13.13 2.34 -5.55
C VAL A 589 -13.40 1.18 -4.60
N ASP A 590 -12.42 0.69 -3.84
CA ASP A 590 -12.66 -0.29 -2.78
C ASP A 590 -13.73 0.17 -1.75
N LEU A 591 -14.05 1.49 -1.73
CA LEU A 591 -15.24 2.06 -1.09
C LEU A 591 -15.92 3.10 -2.03
N PRO A 592 -17.03 2.78 -2.71
CA PRO A 592 -17.68 3.75 -3.60
C PRO A 592 -18.25 4.97 -2.86
N PRO A 593 -18.23 6.17 -3.49
CA PRO A 593 -17.83 6.44 -4.87
C PRO A 593 -16.35 6.82 -5.01
N GLY A 594 -15.55 5.97 -5.68
CA GLY A 594 -14.17 6.30 -6.05
C GLY A 594 -14.08 7.03 -7.40
N ASN A 595 -12.93 7.62 -7.67
CA ASN A 595 -12.64 8.47 -8.84
C ASN A 595 -11.31 8.12 -9.53
N ASP A 596 -10.82 6.91 -9.25
CA ASP A 596 -9.55 6.36 -9.73
C ASP A 596 -9.66 5.77 -11.14
N ASP A 597 -10.85 5.61 -11.70
CA ASP A 597 -11.18 4.84 -12.90
C ASP A 597 -11.12 3.30 -12.69
N HIS A 598 -10.72 2.72 -11.55
CA HIS A 598 -10.71 1.24 -11.36
C HIS A 598 -12.14 0.67 -11.46
N PRO A 599 -12.49 -0.29 -12.35
CA PRO A 599 -13.85 -0.84 -12.39
C PRO A 599 -14.21 -1.48 -11.04
N PRO A 600 -15.36 -1.19 -10.42
CA PRO A 600 -16.58 -0.61 -11.01
C PRO A 600 -16.70 0.92 -11.03
N ALA A 601 -15.65 1.69 -10.73
CA ALA A 601 -15.63 3.15 -10.86
C ALA A 601 -16.17 3.58 -12.23
N ASP A 602 -17.05 4.57 -12.23
CA ASP A 602 -17.43 5.23 -13.47
C ASP A 602 -16.27 6.14 -13.90
N MET A 603 -15.81 5.98 -15.14
CA MET A 603 -14.74 6.84 -15.64
C MET A 603 -15.13 8.33 -15.70
N ALA A 604 -16.43 8.64 -15.69
CA ALA A 604 -16.89 10.00 -15.55
C ALA A 604 -16.38 10.66 -14.25
N ASP A 605 -16.19 9.90 -13.16
CA ASP A 605 -15.62 10.42 -11.92
C ASP A 605 -14.12 10.69 -12.03
N GLY A 606 -13.34 9.82 -12.67
CA GLY A 606 -11.93 10.11 -12.95
C GLY A 606 -11.74 11.27 -13.93
N GLN A 607 -12.61 11.40 -14.95
CA GLN A 607 -12.63 12.60 -15.81
C GLN A 607 -12.80 13.89 -15.00
N ARG A 608 -13.62 13.86 -13.95
CA ARG A 608 -13.84 15.02 -13.07
C ARG A 608 -12.61 15.31 -12.21
N LEU A 609 -11.96 14.29 -11.64
CA LEU A 609 -10.72 14.48 -10.87
C LEU A 609 -9.63 15.11 -11.74
N VAL A 610 -9.36 14.49 -12.89
CA VAL A 610 -8.36 14.96 -13.84
C VAL A 610 -8.65 16.39 -14.30
N ALA A 611 -9.90 16.70 -14.66
CA ALA A 611 -10.31 18.05 -15.04
C ALA A 611 -10.14 19.07 -13.90
N THR A 612 -10.41 18.65 -12.66
CA THR A 612 -10.25 19.50 -11.47
C THR A 612 -8.78 19.84 -11.22
N VAL A 613 -7.90 18.85 -11.28
CA VAL A 613 -6.45 19.05 -11.10
C VAL A 613 -5.87 19.89 -12.23
N ALA A 614 -6.13 19.52 -13.48
CA ALA A 614 -5.64 20.26 -14.65
C ALA A 614 -6.09 21.72 -14.63
N LYS A 615 -7.37 21.99 -14.33
CA LYS A 615 -7.90 23.34 -14.21
C LYS A 615 -7.20 24.13 -13.11
N ALA A 616 -7.06 23.55 -11.91
CA ALA A 616 -6.42 24.21 -10.78
C ALA A 616 -4.97 24.59 -11.08
N LEU A 617 -4.25 23.76 -11.84
CA LEU A 617 -2.90 24.06 -12.29
C LEU A 617 -2.86 25.13 -13.38
N LEU A 618 -3.71 25.06 -14.40
CA LEU A 618 -3.76 26.07 -15.47
C LEU A 618 -4.12 27.47 -14.97
N GLU A 619 -4.87 27.56 -13.87
CA GLU A 619 -5.25 28.82 -13.21
C GLU A 619 -4.26 29.23 -12.10
N SER A 620 -3.28 28.38 -11.78
CA SER A 620 -2.32 28.64 -10.70
C SER A 620 -1.32 29.73 -11.09
N PRO A 621 -0.92 30.62 -10.16
CA PRO A 621 0.20 31.53 -10.36
C PRO A 621 1.52 30.81 -10.70
N GLN A 622 1.65 29.53 -10.37
CA GLN A 622 2.85 28.73 -10.60
C GLN A 622 2.84 27.96 -11.94
N TRP A 623 1.76 28.04 -12.75
CA TRP A 623 1.62 27.25 -13.98
C TRP A 623 2.81 27.34 -14.93
N GLU A 624 3.36 28.56 -15.10
CA GLU A 624 4.50 28.80 -16.00
C GLU A 624 5.76 27.99 -15.64
N ARG A 625 5.81 27.44 -14.41
CA ARG A 625 6.92 26.66 -13.85
C ARG A 625 6.48 25.28 -13.40
N THR A 626 5.39 24.75 -13.94
CA THR A 626 4.85 23.43 -13.57
C THR A 626 5.00 22.41 -14.70
N LEU A 627 5.38 21.19 -14.33
CA LEU A 627 5.26 19.97 -15.11
C LEU A 627 4.18 19.10 -14.47
N PHE A 628 3.11 18.81 -15.20
CA PHE A 628 2.04 17.94 -14.75
C PHE A 628 2.01 16.64 -15.57
N ILE A 629 2.03 15.51 -14.86
CA ILE A 629 2.01 14.16 -15.42
C ILE A 629 0.71 13.51 -14.98
N VAL A 630 -0.08 13.04 -15.93
CA VAL A 630 -1.22 12.14 -15.68
C VAL A 630 -0.89 10.80 -16.31
N THR A 631 -0.90 9.73 -15.52
CA THR A 631 -0.74 8.37 -16.04
C THR A 631 -1.55 7.37 -15.22
N TYR A 632 -1.42 6.08 -15.52
CA TYR A 632 -2.05 5.00 -14.77
C TYR A 632 -0.96 4.08 -14.20
N ASP A 633 -1.32 3.34 -13.18
CA ASP A 633 -0.50 2.32 -12.54
C ASP A 633 -0.39 1.04 -13.40
N GLU A 634 -1.48 0.54 -13.98
CA GLU A 634 -1.48 -0.55 -14.95
C GLU A 634 -2.75 -0.55 -15.86
N HIS A 635 -2.91 -1.58 -16.70
CA HIS A 635 -3.91 -1.63 -17.77
C HIS A 635 -5.26 -2.28 -17.39
N GLY A 636 -5.36 -2.94 -16.24
CA GLY A 636 -6.60 -3.46 -15.66
C GLY A 636 -7.11 -4.72 -16.31
N GLY A 637 -6.28 -5.38 -17.12
CA GLY A 637 -6.69 -6.46 -18.01
C GLY A 637 -7.45 -5.97 -19.25
N PHE A 638 -7.48 -4.67 -19.53
CA PHE A 638 -8.05 -4.12 -20.77
C PHE A 638 -7.05 -4.21 -21.93
N TYR A 639 -7.57 -4.47 -23.13
CA TYR A 639 -6.73 -4.74 -24.29
C TYR A 639 -5.84 -3.55 -24.68
N ASP A 640 -4.59 -3.85 -25.04
CA ASP A 640 -3.69 -2.97 -25.79
C ASP A 640 -3.01 -3.79 -26.90
N HIS A 641 -2.83 -3.20 -28.08
CA HIS A 641 -2.32 -3.91 -29.24
C HIS A 641 -0.79 -3.99 -29.31
N VAL A 642 -0.06 -3.18 -28.53
CA VAL A 642 1.40 -3.10 -28.63
C VAL A 642 2.04 -4.11 -27.69
N VAL A 643 2.87 -4.98 -28.25
CA VAL A 643 3.70 -5.92 -27.49
C VAL A 643 4.68 -5.13 -26.61
N PRO A 644 4.66 -5.31 -25.28
CA PRO A 644 5.56 -4.61 -24.39
C PRO A 644 7.02 -5.01 -24.60
N PRO A 645 7.97 -4.06 -24.63
CA PRO A 645 9.39 -4.37 -24.74
C PRO A 645 9.97 -4.82 -23.39
N GLU A 646 11.19 -5.34 -23.43
CA GLU A 646 12.00 -5.51 -22.23
C GLU A 646 12.74 -4.21 -21.87
N THR A 647 13.20 -4.10 -20.62
CA THR A 647 14.08 -3.02 -20.14
C THR A 647 15.09 -3.54 -19.09
N HIS A 648 15.82 -2.63 -18.44
CA HIS A 648 16.70 -2.95 -17.31
C HIS A 648 15.98 -3.81 -16.25
N PRO A 649 16.66 -4.78 -15.62
CA PRO A 649 15.99 -5.68 -14.69
C PRO A 649 15.61 -5.00 -13.37
N LEU A 650 14.44 -5.35 -12.83
CA LEU A 650 14.09 -5.14 -11.42
C LEU A 650 14.87 -6.15 -10.56
N MET A 651 15.18 -5.79 -9.33
CA MET A 651 15.87 -6.63 -8.34
C MET A 651 17.22 -7.18 -8.82
N GLY A 652 17.82 -6.56 -9.86
CA GLY A 652 19.01 -7.06 -10.54
C GLY A 652 18.82 -8.39 -11.30
N SER A 653 17.59 -8.89 -11.41
CA SER A 653 17.30 -10.22 -11.96
C SER A 653 16.81 -10.15 -13.42
N PRO A 654 17.39 -10.94 -14.35
CA PRO A 654 16.94 -10.97 -15.74
C PRO A 654 15.49 -11.46 -15.91
N LEU A 655 14.91 -12.11 -14.88
CA LEU A 655 13.51 -12.55 -14.89
C LEU A 655 12.52 -11.38 -14.90
N PHE A 656 12.93 -10.22 -14.39
CA PHE A 656 12.06 -9.05 -14.23
C PHE A 656 12.47 -7.93 -15.20
N ARG A 657 12.64 -8.28 -16.48
CA ARG A 657 12.93 -7.32 -17.57
C ARG A 657 11.70 -6.93 -18.38
N GLN A 658 10.71 -7.82 -18.45
CA GLN A 658 9.50 -7.63 -19.24
C GLN A 658 8.64 -6.50 -18.66
N LEU A 659 8.32 -5.49 -19.49
CA LEU A 659 7.31 -4.49 -19.15
C LEU A 659 5.90 -5.05 -19.40
N GLY A 660 4.90 -4.45 -18.74
CA GLY A 660 3.49 -4.76 -18.98
C GLY A 660 2.88 -3.93 -20.12
N PRO A 661 1.58 -4.11 -20.41
CA PRO A 661 0.87 -3.35 -21.46
C PRO A 661 1.00 -1.84 -21.31
N ARG A 662 0.68 -1.10 -22.37
CA ARG A 662 0.74 0.37 -22.32
C ARG A 662 -0.39 0.95 -21.49
N VAL A 663 -0.06 2.02 -20.79
CA VAL A 663 -1.00 2.86 -20.04
C VAL A 663 -1.08 4.26 -20.63
N PRO A 664 -2.21 4.97 -20.49
CA PRO A 664 -2.31 6.37 -20.88
C PRO A 664 -1.28 7.21 -20.14
N ALA A 665 -0.61 8.11 -20.85
CA ALA A 665 0.33 9.05 -20.25
C ALA A 665 0.28 10.41 -20.97
N LEU A 666 -0.06 11.46 -20.23
CA LEU A 666 -0.15 12.83 -20.71
C LEU A 666 0.83 13.72 -19.93
N VAL A 667 1.61 14.51 -20.66
CA VAL A 667 2.64 15.40 -20.11
C VAL A 667 2.30 16.84 -20.46
N MET A 668 2.05 17.65 -19.42
CA MET A 668 1.49 18.99 -19.56
C MET A 668 2.44 20.00 -18.93
N SER A 669 2.86 20.96 -19.74
CA SER A 669 3.65 22.10 -19.30
C SER A 669 3.55 23.21 -20.35
N PRO A 670 3.72 24.48 -19.98
CA PRO A 670 3.92 25.56 -20.94
C PRO A 670 5.07 25.30 -21.93
N TYR A 671 6.04 24.46 -21.55
CA TYR A 671 7.20 24.12 -22.38
C TYR A 671 7.02 22.89 -23.27
N VAL A 672 5.86 22.22 -23.19
CA VAL A 672 5.50 21.12 -24.08
C VAL A 672 4.75 21.69 -25.29
N PRO A 673 5.13 21.37 -26.54
CA PRO A 673 4.36 21.78 -27.72
C PRO A 673 2.93 21.23 -27.71
N ALA A 674 2.00 21.96 -28.30
CA ALA A 674 0.60 21.52 -28.36
C ALA A 674 0.45 20.25 -29.20
N GLY A 675 -0.18 19.21 -28.64
CA GLY A 675 -0.50 17.98 -29.34
C GLY A 675 0.71 17.11 -29.70
N SER A 676 1.89 17.35 -29.14
CA SER A 676 3.11 16.57 -29.43
C SER A 676 3.02 15.13 -28.94
N VAL A 677 3.78 14.23 -29.55
CA VAL A 677 3.87 12.82 -29.15
C VAL A 677 5.33 12.46 -28.88
N SER A 678 5.57 11.66 -27.85
CA SER A 678 6.87 11.01 -27.63
C SER A 678 6.75 9.50 -27.76
N HIS A 679 7.63 8.95 -28.57
CA HIS A 679 7.82 7.52 -28.81
C HIS A 679 8.97 6.91 -27.99
N GLN A 680 9.55 7.65 -27.04
CA GLN A 680 10.50 7.03 -26.11
C GLN A 680 9.78 5.99 -25.26
N ILE A 681 10.50 4.91 -24.92
CA ILE A 681 10.03 3.90 -24.00
C ILE A 681 10.11 4.48 -22.59
N TYR A 682 8.95 4.60 -21.96
CA TYR A 682 8.81 5.00 -20.56
C TYR A 682 8.16 3.86 -19.77
N ASP A 683 8.52 3.74 -18.51
CA ASP A 683 7.73 3.04 -17.49
C ASP A 683 7.57 3.95 -16.26
N HIS A 684 6.97 3.47 -15.17
CA HIS A 684 6.73 4.33 -14.00
C HIS A 684 8.02 4.86 -13.34
N THR A 685 9.17 4.22 -13.56
CA THR A 685 10.44 4.71 -13.02
C THR A 685 10.89 6.03 -13.68
N THR A 686 10.32 6.37 -14.84
CA THR A 686 10.45 7.68 -15.51
C THR A 686 10.07 8.84 -14.59
N ILE A 687 9.10 8.64 -13.69
CA ILE A 687 8.65 9.66 -12.74
C ILE A 687 9.77 9.99 -11.76
N ALA A 688 10.32 8.96 -11.10
CA ALA A 688 11.44 9.10 -10.17
C ALA A 688 12.68 9.67 -10.88
N ALA A 689 13.02 9.18 -12.07
CA ALA A 689 14.14 9.67 -12.86
C ALA A 689 14.01 11.16 -13.20
N THR A 690 12.81 11.60 -13.62
CA THR A 690 12.52 13.01 -13.91
C THR A 690 12.68 13.89 -12.67
N ILE A 691 12.10 13.47 -11.54
CA ILE A 691 12.14 14.21 -10.27
C ILE A 691 13.56 14.30 -9.72
N LEU A 692 14.26 13.18 -9.62
CA LEU A 692 15.62 13.13 -9.07
C LEU A 692 16.61 13.90 -9.93
N ARG A 693 16.51 13.83 -11.27
CA ARG A 693 17.37 14.62 -12.16
C ARG A 693 17.10 16.11 -12.12
N ARG A 694 15.88 16.55 -11.76
CA ARG A 694 15.56 17.97 -11.58
C ARG A 694 16.03 18.53 -10.25
N PHE A 695 15.84 17.79 -9.16
CA PHE A 695 15.97 18.33 -7.81
C PHE A 695 17.18 17.78 -7.02
N CYS A 696 17.82 16.72 -7.50
CA CYS A 696 18.94 16.08 -6.83
C CYS A 696 20.24 16.11 -7.64
N ALA A 697 20.22 16.61 -8.88
CA ALA A 697 21.42 16.82 -9.70
C ALA A 697 22.36 17.89 -9.08
N PRO A 698 23.67 17.87 -9.41
CA PRO A 698 24.36 16.86 -10.22
C PRO A 698 24.63 15.54 -9.48
N ARG A 699 24.47 15.51 -8.15
CA ARG A 699 24.73 14.31 -7.33
C ARG A 699 23.46 13.47 -7.17
N LEU A 700 23.12 12.74 -8.23
CA LEU A 700 21.95 11.87 -8.23
C LEU A 700 22.08 10.76 -7.17
N PRO A 701 21.04 10.53 -6.34
CA PRO A 701 20.99 9.37 -5.48
C PRO A 701 20.76 8.10 -6.31
N LYS A 702 21.10 6.95 -5.73
CA LYS A 702 20.88 5.63 -6.30
C LYS A 702 19.58 5.07 -5.77
N LEU A 703 18.63 4.76 -6.66
CA LEU A 703 17.32 4.25 -6.28
C LEU A 703 17.20 2.76 -6.64
N SER A 704 17.33 2.42 -7.92
CA SER A 704 17.42 1.05 -8.41
C SER A 704 18.13 1.02 -9.76
N LEU A 705 18.59 -0.16 -10.21
CA LEU A 705 19.21 -0.28 -11.53
C LEU A 705 18.28 0.21 -12.65
N ARG A 706 16.98 -0.08 -12.54
CA ARG A 706 15.99 0.36 -13.54
C ARG A 706 15.75 1.86 -13.48
N ALA A 707 15.46 2.41 -12.30
CA ALA A 707 15.15 3.83 -12.15
C ALA A 707 16.34 4.73 -12.49
N ASP A 708 17.56 4.32 -12.15
CA ASP A 708 18.77 5.08 -12.44
C ASP A 708 19.00 5.27 -13.96
N ASN A 709 18.63 4.26 -14.75
CA ASN A 709 18.84 4.23 -16.20
C ASN A 709 17.59 4.60 -17.01
N ALA A 710 16.45 4.83 -16.35
CA ALA A 710 15.20 5.16 -17.02
C ALA A 710 15.29 6.46 -17.83
N ASN A 711 14.54 6.53 -18.93
CA ASN A 711 14.34 7.78 -19.64
C ASN A 711 13.63 8.79 -18.74
N ASP A 712 13.89 10.08 -18.95
CA ASP A 712 13.16 11.16 -18.28
C ASP A 712 12.40 12.03 -19.29
N LEU A 713 11.57 12.95 -18.80
CA LEU A 713 10.67 13.74 -19.64
C LEU A 713 11.30 14.96 -20.33
N ARG A 714 12.64 15.12 -20.32
CA ARG A 714 13.29 16.29 -20.95
C ARG A 714 12.97 16.43 -22.44
N SER A 715 12.78 15.32 -23.14
CA SER A 715 12.49 15.27 -24.57
C SER A 715 11.14 15.86 -24.93
N MET A 716 10.22 15.93 -23.97
CA MET A 716 8.90 16.56 -24.13
C MET A 716 8.96 18.08 -23.92
N LEU A 717 9.98 18.58 -23.21
CA LEU A 717 10.15 19.99 -22.85
C LEU A 717 10.95 20.75 -23.92
N THR A 718 10.51 20.70 -25.17
CA THR A 718 11.30 21.19 -26.31
C THR A 718 11.22 22.70 -26.54
N LEU A 719 10.16 23.38 -26.08
CA LEU A 719 10.01 24.81 -26.28
C LEU A 719 11.03 25.58 -25.43
N GLN A 720 11.62 26.65 -25.99
CA GLN A 720 12.58 27.49 -25.26
C GLN A 720 11.89 28.50 -24.35
N THR A 721 10.72 28.99 -24.75
CA THR A 721 9.88 29.91 -24.00
C THR A 721 8.56 29.25 -23.61
N PRO A 722 8.00 29.56 -22.43
CA PRO A 722 6.71 29.01 -22.03
C PRO A 722 5.60 29.56 -22.95
N ARG A 723 4.63 28.71 -23.30
CA ARG A 723 3.38 29.14 -23.95
C ARG A 723 2.59 30.07 -23.05
N ARG A 724 1.90 31.06 -23.65
CA ARG A 724 1.20 32.11 -22.91
C ARG A 724 -0.10 31.57 -22.31
N ALA A 725 -0.48 32.10 -21.14
CA ALA A 725 -1.72 31.72 -20.45
C ALA A 725 -2.98 31.76 -21.35
N ALA A 726 -3.08 32.76 -22.24
CA ALA A 726 -4.20 32.91 -23.17
C ALA A 726 -4.40 31.72 -24.13
N GLU A 727 -3.34 30.96 -24.43
CA GLU A 727 -3.41 29.77 -25.28
C GLU A 727 -4.21 28.63 -24.60
N PHE A 728 -4.33 28.65 -23.28
CA PHE A 728 -5.05 27.64 -22.49
C PHE A 728 -6.51 28.01 -22.21
N ALA A 729 -6.97 29.21 -22.59
CA ALA A 729 -8.31 29.71 -22.24
C ALA A 729 -9.44 28.76 -22.71
N ARG A 730 -9.33 28.21 -23.93
CA ARG A 730 -10.31 27.24 -24.45
C ARG A 730 -10.28 25.91 -23.69
N THR A 731 -9.09 25.45 -23.31
CA THR A 731 -8.92 24.23 -22.50
C THR A 731 -9.57 24.43 -21.14
N ILE A 732 -9.29 25.55 -20.45
CA ILE A 732 -9.93 25.90 -19.17
C ILE A 732 -11.46 25.94 -19.31
N GLN A 733 -11.99 26.52 -20.40
CA GLN A 733 -13.43 26.55 -20.65
C GLN A 733 -14.03 25.13 -20.79
N ARG A 734 -13.35 24.20 -21.47
CA ARG A 734 -13.80 22.80 -21.58
C ARG A 734 -13.78 22.10 -20.22
N LEU A 735 -12.70 22.27 -19.44
CA LEU A 735 -12.58 21.69 -18.10
C LEU A 735 -13.62 22.27 -17.12
N ASN A 736 -14.00 23.54 -17.28
CA ASN A 736 -15.09 24.18 -16.52
C ASN A 736 -16.43 23.46 -16.70
N VAL A 737 -16.75 23.02 -17.92
CA VAL A 737 -18.00 22.30 -18.19
C VAL A 737 -18.03 20.98 -17.43
N ILE A 738 -16.93 20.22 -17.50
CA ILE A 738 -16.80 18.90 -16.85
C ILE A 738 -16.92 19.05 -15.32
N THR A 739 -16.19 20.00 -14.74
CA THR A 739 -16.18 20.25 -13.29
C THR A 739 -17.51 20.85 -12.76
N ALA A 740 -18.25 21.59 -13.58
CA ALA A 740 -19.54 22.17 -13.19
C ALA A 740 -20.66 21.13 -13.09
N VAL A 741 -20.67 20.11 -13.97
CA VAL A 741 -21.62 18.97 -13.89
C VAL A 741 -21.47 18.27 -12.53
N ALA A 742 -20.23 18.03 -12.11
CA ALA A 742 -19.90 17.41 -10.82
C ALA A 742 -20.48 18.18 -9.63
N ARG A 743 -20.45 19.52 -9.65
CA ARG A 743 -21.00 20.34 -8.56
C ARG A 743 -22.52 20.17 -8.42
N ARG A 744 -23.25 20.06 -9.54
CA ARG A 744 -24.71 19.87 -9.54
C ARG A 744 -25.09 18.47 -9.05
N GLU A 745 -24.36 17.45 -9.49
CA GLU A 745 -24.58 16.08 -9.04
C GLU A 745 -24.21 15.89 -7.58
N ARG A 746 -23.09 16.47 -7.10
CA ARG A 746 -22.74 16.48 -5.67
C ARG A 746 -23.76 17.21 -4.82
N MET A 747 -24.34 18.32 -5.26
CA MET A 747 -25.43 18.98 -4.51
C MET A 747 -26.71 18.14 -4.48
N ARG A 748 -26.98 17.36 -5.53
CA ARG A 748 -28.12 16.44 -5.60
C ARG A 748 -27.89 15.21 -4.72
N ALA A 749 -26.67 14.66 -4.73
CA ALA A 749 -26.23 13.55 -3.90
C ALA A 749 -26.15 13.95 -2.42
N ARG A 750 -25.65 15.15 -2.06
CA ARG A 750 -25.68 15.67 -0.68
C ARG A 750 -27.09 15.82 -0.10
N LYS A 751 -28.10 15.99 -0.96
CA LYS A 751 -29.51 16.03 -0.55
C LYS A 751 -30.07 14.64 -0.24
N ILE A 752 -29.40 13.58 -0.71
CA ILE A 752 -29.76 12.17 -0.54
C ILE A 752 -28.84 11.50 0.52
N ALA A 753 -27.59 11.95 0.64
CA ALA A 753 -26.54 11.38 1.48
C ALA A 753 -26.38 12.14 2.81
N VAL A 754 -27.45 12.26 3.59
CA VAL A 754 -27.37 12.60 5.03
C VAL A 754 -27.07 11.32 5.84
N SER A 755 -26.33 10.34 5.28
CA SER A 755 -26.07 9.06 5.95
C SER A 755 -24.84 8.29 5.47
N GLY A 756 -23.78 8.96 4.99
CA GLY A 756 -22.56 8.25 4.60
C GLY A 756 -21.37 9.20 4.58
N GLU A 757 -20.62 9.21 5.68
CA GLU A 757 -19.45 10.06 5.88
C GLU A 757 -18.16 9.36 5.43
N ARG A 758 -17.15 10.20 5.20
CA ARG A 758 -15.85 9.88 4.58
C ARG A 758 -14.94 9.31 5.65
N ASP A 759 -14.40 8.12 5.41
CA ASP A 759 -13.77 7.32 6.45
C ASP A 759 -12.25 7.17 6.28
N ASP A 760 -11.48 8.09 6.86
CA ASP A 760 -10.00 8.03 6.88
C ASP A 760 -9.47 6.98 7.89
N PHE A 761 -10.23 6.63 8.95
CA PHE A 761 -9.80 5.67 9.98
C PHE A 761 -10.46 4.29 9.82
N HIS A 762 -11.72 4.22 9.37
CA HIS A 762 -12.27 2.94 8.92
C HIS A 762 -11.58 2.48 7.65
N GLY A 763 -11.14 3.37 6.74
CA GLY A 763 -10.25 3.00 5.65
C GLY A 763 -9.00 2.28 6.14
N ALA A 764 -8.29 2.83 7.14
CA ALA A 764 -7.09 2.21 7.70
C ALA A 764 -7.34 0.92 8.51
N LEU A 765 -8.47 0.79 9.23
CA LEU A 765 -8.83 -0.41 10.00
C LEU A 765 -9.49 -1.52 9.16
N TYR A 766 -10.35 -1.15 8.20
CA TYR A 766 -10.91 -2.02 7.18
C TYR A 766 -9.79 -2.57 6.30
N PHE A 767 -8.88 -1.70 5.88
CA PHE A 767 -7.63 -2.09 5.24
C PHE A 767 -6.78 -2.94 6.17
N SER A 768 -6.60 -2.59 7.46
CA SER A 768 -5.89 -3.43 8.45
C SER A 768 -6.49 -4.83 8.59
N ARG A 769 -7.79 -5.00 8.35
CA ARG A 769 -8.48 -6.27 8.50
C ARG A 769 -8.51 -7.09 7.21
N MET A 770 -8.65 -6.42 6.07
CA MET A 770 -8.20 -6.96 4.79
C MET A 770 -6.74 -7.47 4.97
N ILE A 771 -5.87 -6.70 5.63
CA ILE A 771 -4.47 -6.93 6.07
C ILE A 771 -4.26 -7.96 7.17
N THR A 772 -5.30 -8.56 7.75
CA THR A 772 -5.11 -9.67 8.71
C THR A 772 -5.85 -10.93 8.28
N GLY A 773 -6.46 -10.94 7.10
CA GLY A 773 -7.00 -12.13 6.41
C GLY A 773 -8.00 -12.95 7.20
N SER A 774 -8.72 -12.34 8.13
CA SER A 774 -9.87 -13.00 8.74
C SER A 774 -11.00 -13.00 7.71
N ALA A 775 -11.30 -14.19 7.18
CA ALA A 775 -12.35 -14.45 6.18
C ALA A 775 -13.73 -13.85 6.58
N PRO A 776 -14.66 -13.67 5.62
CA PRO A 776 -15.94 -12.98 5.82
C PRO A 776 -16.78 -13.50 7.00
#